data_AF-A0A2P7YPG5-F1
#
_entry.id   AF-A0A2P7YPG5-F1
#
_cell.length_a   1.000
_cell.length_b   1.000
_cell.length_c   1.000
_cell.angle_alpha   90.00
_cell.angle_beta   90.00
_cell.angle_gamma   90.00
#
_symmetry.space_group_name_H-M   'P 1'
#
loop_
_entity.id
_entity.type
_entity.pdbx_description
1 polymer ?
#
loop_
_entity_poly.entity_id
_entity_poly.type
_entity_poly.pdbx_seq_one_letter_code
_entity_poly.pdbx_strand_id
1 'polypeptide(L)'
;MSSLKDALIRVSRVARNIEQAKLPLRPPSQHTKSVKSSQFNELPSRERISKKELKRYREQLKGFQKKRFQSFLKPLNMPELKIFDEDLPKYDSARAEANHAVKSSKDRVAVFNTFLSERFTFNKMLDFLVQLTPQHLKCEKTVSDPAALGNVLKQQDDEFRKNKYDVPRYHFGEVPPFPQPLTKESFQEYIFFLTHVRMPYKNSSSLLSGVIPEILLYTHSLKNDSFKELRSVETYNYLIKFFGYDKFQASFAKELLLVMAADGKQPNLETINELLKICRSHSTRRSLVSSYSVILRYLSLIKRMDISVNLTTWARIYECITNIFLREVYVNKMSSINLPILSHMCVRILEDFCQTTQDTQDVVDFLCNELRRPGWREDPRLAEKVVLHIVSRAKNALELKPAFDLLNEVVIDETTINALAKEVYQNEKLNNRTLVLLYIYTRFDKYVNAQSPEVIGNFIKAITTDDIALSQANFLLRCIVHEDSVQKLNLPVEFNKHADLGKPKPRNHQFPYPIPTSCIPEHYRIMKRLTGDHMTDFEARVIYNQGDRLPIPWDPLSESEKVKWGEFKELVSKLDPFWLDIATITRDLGLEMAAKNTPPHLIKAYRKLNAINTGISRDINLVHRLKVGLDEHLKKELEQRKIRFSQ
;
A
#
# COMPACT_ATOMS: atom_id res chain seq x y z
N MET A 1 21.48 -4.89 -31.51
CA MET A 1 20.43 -5.20 -30.51
C MET A 1 20.41 -4.06 -29.51
N SER A 2 19.37 -3.24 -29.51
CA SER A 2 19.29 -2.03 -28.66
C SER A 2 19.04 -2.40 -27.19
N SER A 3 19.82 -1.81 -26.29
CA SER A 3 19.61 -1.91 -24.85
C SER A 3 18.36 -1.09 -24.43
N LEU A 4 17.73 -1.37 -23.28
CA LEU A 4 16.61 -0.53 -22.77
C LEU A 4 17.01 0.94 -22.70
N LYS A 5 18.30 1.18 -22.38
CA LYS A 5 18.90 2.50 -22.41
C LYS A 5 18.70 3.15 -23.79
N ASP A 6 19.07 2.48 -24.87
CA ASP A 6 18.90 2.99 -26.25
C ASP A 6 17.43 3.13 -26.67
N ALA A 7 16.55 2.24 -26.19
CA ALA A 7 15.12 2.28 -26.43
C ALA A 7 14.47 3.52 -25.79
N LEU A 8 14.71 3.71 -24.49
CA LEU A 8 14.18 4.83 -23.72
C LEU A 8 14.78 6.17 -24.18
N ILE A 9 16.08 6.20 -24.55
CA ILE A 9 16.76 7.36 -25.14
C ILE A 9 16.18 7.74 -26.53
N ARG A 10 15.72 6.77 -27.33
CA ARG A 10 15.07 7.10 -28.63
C ARG A 10 13.65 7.65 -28.46
N VAL A 11 12.96 7.16 -27.45
CA VAL A 11 11.59 7.52 -27.08
C VAL A 11 11.48 8.93 -26.50
N SER A 12 12.43 9.30 -25.63
CA SER A 12 12.51 10.59 -24.97
C SER A 12 12.73 11.77 -25.92
N ARG A 13 13.34 11.51 -27.09
CA ARG A 13 13.42 12.46 -28.21
C ARG A 13 12.06 12.92 -28.75
N VAL A 14 10.95 12.39 -28.26
CA VAL A 14 9.59 12.88 -28.60
C VAL A 14 8.88 13.54 -27.43
N ALA A 15 9.38 13.40 -26.19
CA ALA A 15 8.94 14.18 -25.03
C ALA A 15 9.38 15.66 -25.07
N ARG A 16 9.80 16.15 -26.24
CA ARG A 16 10.69 17.30 -26.40
C ARG A 16 10.11 18.66 -26.00
N ASN A 17 8.85 18.81 -25.62
CA ASN A 17 8.30 20.17 -25.51
C ASN A 17 7.54 20.47 -24.21
N ILE A 18 7.70 19.68 -23.16
CA ILE A 18 7.01 19.95 -21.91
C ILE A 18 7.86 20.90 -21.04
N GLU A 19 7.79 22.21 -21.25
CA GLU A 19 7.63 23.22 -20.16
C GLU A 19 7.56 24.68 -20.63
N GLN A 20 6.41 25.31 -20.38
CA GLN A 20 6.26 26.68 -19.86
C GLN A 20 4.95 26.84 -19.03
N ALA A 21 4.40 25.73 -18.50
CA ALA A 21 3.19 25.75 -17.70
C ALA A 21 3.51 25.65 -16.20
N LYS A 22 3.15 26.70 -15.46
CA LYS A 22 3.44 26.89 -14.02
C LYS A 22 3.03 25.68 -13.17
N LEU A 23 3.93 25.32 -12.25
CA LEU A 23 3.69 24.37 -11.16
C LEU A 23 2.48 24.81 -10.32
N PRO A 24 1.57 23.90 -9.93
CA PRO A 24 0.63 24.17 -8.86
C PRO A 24 1.39 24.20 -7.53
N LEU A 25 1.45 25.38 -6.92
CA LEU A 25 1.86 25.56 -5.53
C LEU A 25 0.95 24.70 -4.64
N ARG A 26 1.53 23.69 -4.01
CA ARG A 26 0.88 22.94 -2.93
C ARG A 26 0.85 23.85 -1.71
N PRO A 27 -0.32 24.20 -1.14
CA PRO A 27 -0.33 24.91 0.13
C PRO A 27 0.30 24.02 1.20
N PRO A 28 1.10 24.57 2.13
CA PRO A 28 1.52 23.81 3.29
C PRO A 28 0.28 23.36 4.07
N SER A 29 0.19 22.08 4.39
CA SER A 29 -0.87 21.52 5.21
C SER A 29 -0.78 22.12 6.61
N GLN A 30 -1.57 23.16 6.89
CA GLN A 30 -1.79 23.66 8.24
C GLN A 30 -2.90 22.83 8.88
N HIS A 31 -2.54 21.75 9.54
CA HIS A 31 -3.45 21.08 10.47
C HIS A 31 -3.20 21.57 11.88
N THR A 32 -4.25 22.17 12.43
CA THR A 32 -4.40 22.63 13.79
C THR A 32 -4.09 21.53 14.79
N LYS A 33 -3.15 21.81 15.70
CA LYS A 33 -2.94 21.03 16.91
C LYS A 33 -4.19 21.15 17.78
N SER A 34 -4.89 20.04 18.03
CA SER A 34 -5.70 19.90 19.24
C SER A 34 -5.28 18.63 19.96
N VAL A 35 -4.35 18.81 20.91
CA VAL A 35 -4.06 17.80 21.93
C VAL A 35 -5.19 17.89 22.94
N LYS A 36 -6.10 16.91 22.93
CA LYS A 36 -6.87 16.58 24.12
C LYS A 36 -6.26 15.33 24.71
N SER A 37 -5.91 15.42 25.99
CA SER A 37 -5.42 14.34 26.82
C SER A 37 -6.29 13.09 26.66
N SER A 38 -5.68 12.01 26.18
CA SER A 38 -6.35 10.73 25.99
C SER A 38 -6.62 10.09 27.35
N GLN A 39 -7.88 10.19 27.78
CA GLN A 39 -8.43 9.38 28.86
C GLN A 39 -8.37 7.90 28.47
N PHE A 40 -7.97 7.05 29.42
CA PHE A 40 -7.95 5.60 29.29
C PHE A 40 -9.37 5.07 29.03
N ASN A 41 -9.66 4.67 27.80
CA ASN A 41 -10.97 4.09 27.45
C ASN A 41 -10.92 2.57 27.59
N GLU A 42 -11.75 2.02 28.47
CA GLU A 42 -11.95 0.59 28.61
C GLU A 42 -12.91 0.05 27.51
N LEU A 43 -12.54 -1.06 26.87
CA LEU A 43 -13.40 -1.73 25.89
C LEU A 43 -14.45 -2.63 26.56
N PRO A 44 -15.68 -2.72 26.02
CA PRO A 44 -16.74 -3.57 26.58
C PRO A 44 -16.40 -5.07 26.52
N SER A 45 -16.97 -5.84 27.45
CA SER A 45 -16.79 -7.29 27.53
C SER A 45 -17.45 -8.00 26.34
N ARG A 46 -16.78 -9.00 25.77
CA ARG A 46 -17.31 -9.85 24.69
C ARG A 46 -17.93 -11.11 25.28
N GLU A 47 -19.11 -11.46 24.79
CA GLU A 47 -19.75 -12.74 25.09
C GLU A 47 -18.82 -13.89 24.64
N ARG A 48 -18.61 -14.88 25.50
CA ARG A 48 -17.69 -16.00 25.20
C ARG A 48 -18.38 -17.03 24.31
N ILE A 49 -17.74 -17.41 23.20
CA ILE A 49 -18.19 -18.52 22.35
C ILE A 49 -17.43 -19.79 22.70
N SER A 50 -18.16 -20.85 23.02
CA SER A 50 -17.54 -22.14 23.38
C SER A 50 -16.93 -22.85 22.16
N LYS A 51 -15.93 -23.74 22.39
CA LYS A 51 -15.35 -24.58 21.32
C LYS A 51 -16.39 -25.45 20.59
N LYS A 52 -17.38 -25.97 21.34
CA LYS A 52 -18.46 -26.79 20.78
C LYS A 52 -19.31 -25.96 19.82
N GLU A 53 -19.57 -24.71 20.18
CA GLU A 53 -20.36 -23.78 19.39
C GLU A 53 -19.62 -23.30 18.14
N LEU A 54 -18.34 -22.94 18.25
CA LEU A 54 -17.47 -22.68 17.08
C LEU A 54 -17.49 -23.86 16.09
N LYS A 55 -17.50 -25.10 16.59
CA LYS A 55 -17.57 -26.30 15.73
C LYS A 55 -18.91 -26.39 14.98
N ARG A 56 -20.03 -25.96 15.58
CA ARG A 56 -21.35 -25.95 14.92
C ARG A 56 -21.39 -24.97 13.74
N TYR A 57 -20.75 -23.81 13.87
CA TYR A 57 -20.74 -22.78 12.82
C TYR A 57 -19.68 -23.00 11.72
N ARG A 58 -18.82 -24.02 11.84
CA ARG A 58 -17.66 -24.22 10.96
C ARG A 58 -17.99 -24.24 9.47
N GLU A 59 -19.08 -24.89 9.07
CA GLU A 59 -19.54 -24.93 7.67
C GLU A 59 -20.08 -23.58 7.18
N GLN A 60 -20.69 -22.79 8.07
CA GLN A 60 -21.18 -21.45 7.75
C GLN A 60 -20.03 -20.46 7.60
N LEU A 61 -18.98 -20.61 8.41
CA LEU A 61 -17.75 -19.82 8.34
C LEU A 61 -16.94 -20.11 7.08
N LYS A 62 -16.98 -21.35 6.57
CA LYS A 62 -16.31 -21.74 5.32
C LYS A 62 -16.87 -20.92 4.15
N GLY A 63 -15.97 -20.23 3.44
CA GLY A 63 -16.35 -19.38 2.31
C GLY A 63 -17.20 -18.17 2.67
N PHE A 64 -17.20 -17.72 3.94
CA PHE A 64 -18.02 -16.61 4.42
C PHE A 64 -17.95 -15.37 3.52
N GLN A 65 -16.75 -15.01 3.05
CA GLN A 65 -16.58 -13.87 2.16
C GLN A 65 -17.31 -14.04 0.81
N LYS A 66 -17.22 -15.23 0.18
CA LYS A 66 -17.95 -15.55 -1.05
C LYS A 66 -19.45 -15.43 -0.81
N LYS A 67 -19.96 -16.05 0.27
CA LYS A 67 -21.37 -15.99 0.69
C LYS A 67 -21.86 -14.56 0.93
N ARG A 68 -21.01 -13.73 1.52
CA ARG A 68 -21.31 -12.31 1.76
C ARG A 68 -21.48 -11.54 0.44
N PHE A 69 -20.58 -11.74 -0.52
CA PHE A 69 -20.71 -11.13 -1.84
C PHE A 69 -21.89 -11.70 -2.65
N GLN A 70 -22.14 -13.00 -2.58
CA GLN A 70 -23.34 -13.64 -3.14
C GLN A 70 -24.62 -13.00 -2.58
N SER A 71 -24.69 -12.77 -1.27
CA SER A 71 -25.83 -12.11 -0.62
C SER A 71 -26.03 -10.67 -1.12
N PHE A 72 -24.93 -9.93 -1.27
CA PHE A 72 -24.94 -8.56 -1.80
C PHE A 72 -25.42 -8.49 -3.26
N LEU A 73 -25.06 -9.49 -4.09
CA LEU A 73 -25.39 -9.55 -5.50
C LEU A 73 -26.74 -10.21 -5.80
N LYS A 74 -27.31 -10.95 -4.85
CA LYS A 74 -28.62 -11.62 -4.98
C LYS A 74 -29.74 -10.72 -5.53
N PRO A 75 -29.85 -9.43 -5.15
CA PRO A 75 -30.89 -8.55 -5.70
C PRO A 75 -30.80 -8.29 -7.21
N LEU A 76 -29.67 -8.59 -7.86
CA LEU A 76 -29.54 -8.48 -9.31
C LEU A 76 -30.41 -9.48 -10.08
N ASN A 77 -30.85 -10.57 -9.43
CA ASN A 77 -31.59 -11.67 -10.05
C ASN A 77 -30.87 -12.27 -11.28
N MET A 78 -29.54 -12.36 -11.22
CA MET A 78 -28.67 -12.95 -12.26
C MET A 78 -28.01 -14.23 -11.71
N PRO A 79 -28.70 -15.39 -11.70
CA PRO A 79 -28.15 -16.65 -11.19
C PRO A 79 -26.93 -17.16 -11.97
N GLU A 80 -26.77 -16.74 -13.22
CA GLU A 80 -25.66 -17.11 -14.12
C GLU A 80 -24.32 -16.42 -13.80
N LEU A 81 -24.28 -15.52 -12.80
CA LEU A 81 -23.02 -14.93 -12.38
C LEU A 81 -22.10 -16.00 -11.80
N LYS A 82 -20.84 -15.97 -12.23
CA LYS A 82 -19.78 -16.91 -11.80
C LYS A 82 -19.64 -17.05 -10.30
N ILE A 83 -20.01 -16.02 -9.53
CA ILE A 83 -19.95 -16.09 -8.08
C ILE A 83 -20.98 -17.07 -7.48
N PHE A 84 -22.09 -17.34 -8.17
CA PHE A 84 -23.11 -18.32 -7.76
C PHE A 84 -22.84 -19.72 -8.28
N ASP A 85 -21.94 -19.86 -9.26
CA ASP A 85 -21.51 -21.15 -9.77
C ASP A 85 -20.59 -21.85 -8.75
N GLU A 86 -21.10 -22.94 -8.17
CA GLU A 86 -20.36 -23.77 -7.22
C GLU A 86 -19.55 -24.89 -7.91
N ASP A 87 -19.84 -25.15 -9.20
CA ASP A 87 -19.22 -26.20 -10.01
C ASP A 87 -18.04 -25.69 -10.84
N LEU A 88 -17.63 -24.43 -10.64
CA LEU A 88 -16.46 -23.88 -11.30
C LEU A 88 -15.21 -24.73 -11.04
N PRO A 89 -14.39 -24.97 -12.08
CA PRO A 89 -13.13 -25.67 -11.89
C PRO A 89 -12.26 -24.94 -10.88
N LYS A 90 -11.59 -25.73 -10.03
CA LYS A 90 -10.65 -25.19 -9.04
C LYS A 90 -9.61 -24.32 -9.75
N TYR A 91 -9.28 -23.19 -9.13
CA TYR A 91 -8.25 -22.30 -9.63
C TYR A 91 -6.92 -23.06 -9.82
N ASP A 92 -6.38 -23.00 -11.03
CA ASP A 92 -5.12 -23.64 -11.40
C ASP A 92 -3.93 -22.82 -10.84
N SER A 93 -3.57 -23.09 -9.59
CA SER A 93 -2.47 -22.41 -8.91
C SER A 93 -1.13 -22.69 -9.57
N ALA A 94 -0.90 -23.92 -10.03
CA ALA A 94 0.36 -24.32 -10.65
C ALA A 94 0.63 -23.54 -11.95
N ARG A 95 -0.37 -23.41 -12.82
CA ARG A 95 -0.25 -22.61 -14.04
C ARG A 95 -0.05 -21.13 -13.74
N ALA A 96 -0.74 -20.59 -12.74
CA ALA A 96 -0.57 -19.20 -12.35
C ALA A 96 0.85 -18.91 -11.81
N GLU A 97 1.40 -19.82 -11.01
CA GLU A 97 2.78 -19.75 -10.52
C GLU A 97 3.80 -19.84 -11.66
N ALA A 98 3.59 -20.77 -12.61
CA ALA A 98 4.43 -20.87 -13.81
C ALA A 98 4.39 -19.58 -14.65
N ASN A 99 3.20 -19.03 -14.91
CA ASN A 99 3.05 -17.75 -15.63
C ASN A 99 3.75 -16.60 -14.89
N HIS A 100 3.63 -16.55 -13.56
CA HIS A 100 4.29 -15.52 -12.77
C HIS A 100 5.81 -15.67 -12.81
N ALA A 101 6.34 -16.89 -12.75
CA ALA A 101 7.77 -17.17 -12.87
C ALA A 101 8.32 -16.71 -14.23
N VAL A 102 7.61 -16.99 -15.32
CA VAL A 102 7.98 -16.52 -16.67
C VAL A 102 8.00 -14.99 -16.72
N LYS A 103 6.96 -14.33 -16.21
CA LYS A 103 6.84 -12.86 -16.23
C LYS A 103 7.83 -12.13 -15.31
N SER A 104 8.27 -12.78 -14.23
CA SER A 104 9.23 -12.22 -13.26
C SER A 104 10.68 -12.61 -13.56
N SER A 105 10.89 -13.41 -14.62
CA SER A 105 12.23 -13.81 -15.04
C SER A 105 13.08 -12.59 -15.44
N LYS A 106 14.34 -12.60 -14.99
CA LYS A 106 15.37 -11.64 -15.42
C LYS A 106 16.22 -12.19 -16.57
N ASP A 107 16.02 -13.46 -16.94
CA ASP A 107 16.73 -14.06 -18.05
C ASP A 107 16.31 -13.45 -19.38
N ARG A 108 17.29 -13.04 -20.19
CA ARG A 108 17.05 -12.33 -21.46
C ARG A 108 16.27 -13.19 -22.45
N VAL A 109 16.54 -14.49 -22.50
CA VAL A 109 15.88 -15.41 -23.44
C VAL A 109 14.42 -15.60 -23.04
N ALA A 110 14.15 -15.84 -21.76
CA ALA A 110 12.78 -15.93 -21.23
C ALA A 110 11.97 -14.64 -21.47
N VAL A 111 12.58 -13.47 -21.25
CA VAL A 111 11.94 -12.17 -21.51
C VAL A 111 11.63 -11.99 -22.99
N PHE A 112 12.55 -12.37 -23.89
CA PHE A 112 12.33 -12.28 -25.34
C PHE A 112 11.26 -13.26 -25.83
N ASN A 113 11.23 -14.50 -25.34
CA ASN A 113 10.18 -15.47 -25.68
C ASN A 113 8.80 -14.99 -25.23
N THR A 114 8.73 -14.39 -24.03
CA THR A 114 7.50 -13.76 -23.53
C THR A 114 7.05 -12.65 -24.48
N PHE A 115 7.97 -11.79 -24.93
CA PHE A 115 7.67 -10.75 -25.92
C PHE A 115 7.07 -11.35 -27.20
N LEU A 116 7.70 -12.37 -27.78
CA LEU A 116 7.20 -13.00 -29.01
C LEU A 116 5.78 -13.56 -28.83
N SER A 117 5.51 -14.24 -27.71
CA SER A 117 4.21 -14.84 -27.43
C SER A 117 3.08 -13.81 -27.24
N GLU A 118 3.36 -12.66 -26.62
CA GLU A 118 2.34 -11.65 -26.33
C GLU A 118 2.22 -10.56 -27.42
N ARG A 119 3.22 -10.41 -28.30
CA ARG A 119 3.34 -9.33 -29.29
C ARG A 119 2.09 -9.12 -30.13
N PHE A 120 1.49 -10.19 -30.64
CA PHE A 120 0.31 -10.07 -31.51
C PHE A 120 -0.89 -9.46 -30.77
N THR A 121 -1.23 -10.01 -29.61
CA THR A 121 -2.35 -9.51 -28.78
C THR A 121 -2.06 -8.09 -28.30
N PHE A 122 -0.81 -7.80 -27.95
CA PHE A 122 -0.36 -6.49 -27.54
C PHE A 122 -0.52 -5.43 -28.64
N ASN A 123 -0.06 -5.72 -29.86
CA ASN A 123 -0.18 -4.79 -30.98
C ASN A 123 -1.64 -4.53 -31.34
N LYS A 124 -2.49 -5.58 -31.34
CA LYS A 124 -3.94 -5.41 -31.51
C LYS A 124 -4.56 -4.49 -30.46
N MET A 125 -4.14 -4.63 -29.19
CA MET A 125 -4.56 -3.76 -28.10
C MET A 125 -4.12 -2.31 -28.32
N LEU A 126 -2.85 -2.12 -28.68
CA LEU A 126 -2.24 -0.82 -28.87
C LEU A 126 -2.85 -0.07 -30.06
N ASP A 127 -3.04 -0.74 -31.20
CA ASP A 127 -3.68 -0.12 -32.37
C ASP A 127 -5.13 0.27 -32.08
N PHE A 128 -5.86 -0.55 -31.31
CA PHE A 128 -7.21 -0.21 -30.91
C PHE A 128 -7.27 0.98 -29.94
N LEU A 129 -6.30 1.07 -29.02
CA LEU A 129 -6.15 2.22 -28.13
C LEU A 129 -5.90 3.52 -28.92
N VAL A 130 -5.07 3.47 -29.97
CA VAL A 130 -4.82 4.62 -30.86
C VAL A 130 -6.09 5.06 -31.58
N GLN A 131 -6.91 4.12 -32.05
CA GLN A 131 -8.19 4.41 -32.70
C GLN A 131 -9.15 5.14 -31.75
N LEU A 132 -9.21 4.72 -30.48
CA LEU A 132 -10.09 5.32 -29.46
C LEU A 132 -9.54 6.63 -28.88
N THR A 133 -8.28 6.96 -29.14
CA THR A 133 -7.67 8.18 -28.62
C THR A 133 -8.18 9.39 -29.41
N PRO A 134 -8.72 10.42 -28.75
CA PRO A 134 -9.22 11.64 -29.40
C PRO A 134 -8.18 12.33 -30.28
N GLN A 135 -8.63 12.92 -31.39
CA GLN A 135 -7.73 13.54 -32.37
C GLN A 135 -6.96 14.74 -31.81
N HIS A 136 -7.57 15.51 -30.91
CA HIS A 136 -6.92 16.66 -30.27
C HIS A 136 -5.71 16.26 -29.40
N LEU A 137 -5.67 15.01 -28.89
CA LEU A 137 -4.52 14.47 -28.15
C LEU A 137 -3.41 13.93 -29.06
N LYS A 138 -3.69 13.68 -30.34
CA LYS A 138 -2.75 13.10 -31.32
C LYS A 138 -2.18 14.14 -32.29
N CYS A 139 -2.40 15.42 -32.01
CA CYS A 139 -2.03 16.51 -32.91
C CYS A 139 -0.56 16.91 -32.66
N GLU A 140 0.22 17.04 -33.73
CA GLU A 140 1.61 17.51 -33.64
C GLU A 140 1.68 18.88 -32.96
N LYS A 141 0.73 19.79 -33.25
CA LYS A 141 0.66 21.11 -32.62
C LYS A 141 0.51 21.04 -31.10
N THR A 142 -0.20 20.04 -30.59
CA THR A 142 -0.39 19.82 -29.14
C THR A 142 0.94 19.53 -28.45
N VAL A 143 1.88 18.88 -29.13
CA VAL A 143 3.21 18.60 -28.57
C VAL A 143 4.21 19.66 -28.99
N SER A 144 4.14 20.25 -30.18
CA SER A 144 5.14 21.24 -30.64
C SER A 144 5.05 22.59 -29.94
N ASP A 145 3.86 23.02 -29.54
CA ASP A 145 3.62 24.30 -28.86
C ASP A 145 3.58 24.11 -27.33
N PRO A 146 4.53 24.71 -26.56
CA PRO A 146 4.54 24.64 -25.10
C PRO A 146 3.25 25.13 -24.43
N ALA A 147 2.56 26.12 -25.01
CA ALA A 147 1.33 26.67 -24.44
C ALA A 147 0.15 25.69 -24.64
N ALA A 148 -0.02 25.16 -25.86
CA ALA A 148 -1.02 24.14 -26.14
C ALA A 148 -0.82 22.88 -25.30
N LEU A 149 0.42 22.42 -25.17
CA LEU A 149 0.81 21.28 -24.34
C LEU A 149 0.48 21.52 -22.86
N GLY A 150 0.84 22.69 -22.35
CA GLY A 150 0.52 23.12 -20.99
C GLY A 150 -0.97 23.09 -20.69
N ASN A 151 -1.79 23.60 -21.62
CA ASN A 151 -3.24 23.61 -21.50
C ASN A 151 -3.82 22.19 -21.49
N VAL A 152 -3.38 21.32 -22.38
CA VAL A 152 -3.85 19.92 -22.42
C VAL A 152 -3.46 19.17 -21.16
N LEU A 153 -2.20 19.29 -20.69
CA LEU A 153 -1.76 18.64 -19.46
C LEU A 153 -2.54 19.14 -18.25
N LYS A 154 -2.78 20.46 -18.15
CA LYS A 154 -3.59 21.05 -17.08
C LYS A 154 -5.02 20.53 -17.10
N GLN A 155 -5.67 20.52 -18.27
CA GLN A 155 -7.03 20.00 -18.43
C GLN A 155 -7.12 18.52 -18.00
N GLN A 156 -6.13 17.71 -18.37
CA GLN A 156 -6.07 16.29 -18.02
C GLN A 156 -5.83 16.08 -16.50
N ASP A 157 -5.01 16.92 -15.89
CA ASP A 157 -4.80 16.90 -14.43
C ASP A 157 -6.04 17.37 -13.66
N ASP A 158 -6.73 18.41 -14.14
CA ASP A 158 -7.98 18.90 -13.56
C ASP A 158 -9.08 17.84 -13.65
N GLU A 159 -9.20 17.15 -14.79
CA GLU A 159 -10.11 16.02 -14.97
C GLU A 159 -9.78 14.87 -13.99
N PHE A 160 -8.50 14.53 -13.84
CA PHE A 160 -8.05 13.51 -12.89
C PHE A 160 -8.33 13.89 -11.43
N ARG A 161 -8.32 15.19 -11.07
CA ARG A 161 -8.50 15.68 -9.70
C ARG A 161 -9.94 16.02 -9.33
N LYS A 162 -10.82 16.24 -10.31
CA LYS A 162 -12.21 16.70 -10.11
C LYS A 162 -12.99 15.96 -9.02
N ASN A 163 -12.79 14.64 -8.90
CA ASN A 163 -13.48 13.77 -7.95
C ASN A 163 -12.52 13.18 -6.91
N LYS A 164 -11.46 13.91 -6.54
CA LYS A 164 -10.51 13.49 -5.51
C LYS A 164 -10.52 14.49 -4.37
N TYR A 165 -10.52 13.96 -3.16
CA TYR A 165 -10.47 14.76 -1.94
C TYR A 165 -9.08 14.65 -1.33
N ASP A 166 -8.69 15.70 -0.62
CA ASP A 166 -7.45 15.67 0.15
C ASP A 166 -7.69 14.85 1.42
N VAL A 167 -7.08 13.67 1.49
CA VAL A 167 -7.24 12.75 2.63
C VAL A 167 -5.87 12.23 3.06
N PRO A 168 -5.66 11.99 4.37
CA PRO A 168 -4.41 11.44 4.86
C PRO A 168 -4.22 10.02 4.34
N ARG A 169 -2.96 9.59 4.22
CA ARG A 169 -2.68 8.20 3.81
C ARG A 169 -3.12 7.17 4.85
N TYR A 170 -3.00 7.54 6.13
CA TYR A 170 -3.34 6.72 7.28
C TYR A 170 -4.25 7.46 8.24
N HIS A 171 -5.13 6.71 8.89
CA HIS A 171 -5.90 7.18 10.03
C HIS A 171 -5.80 6.14 11.15
N PHE A 172 -5.12 6.51 12.24
CA PHE A 172 -4.79 5.61 13.35
C PHE A 172 -5.84 5.58 14.46
N GLY A 173 -6.87 6.41 14.35
CA GLY A 173 -8.01 6.45 15.28
C GLY A 173 -9.22 5.64 14.81
N GLU A 174 -10.33 5.85 15.50
CA GLU A 174 -11.63 5.27 15.16
C GLU A 174 -12.16 5.81 13.83
N VAL A 175 -12.91 5.01 13.08
CA VAL A 175 -13.56 5.43 11.82
C VAL A 175 -14.44 6.65 12.10
N PRO A 176 -14.36 7.72 11.29
CA PRO A 176 -15.16 8.91 11.54
C PRO A 176 -16.66 8.60 11.46
N PRO A 177 -17.50 9.31 12.25
CA PRO A 177 -18.95 9.23 12.14
C PRO A 177 -19.41 9.65 10.74
N PHE A 178 -20.64 9.28 10.38
CA PHE A 178 -21.25 9.78 9.15
C PHE A 178 -21.33 11.31 9.18
N PRO A 179 -21.12 11.99 8.05
CA PRO A 179 -21.19 13.44 7.98
C PRO A 179 -22.61 13.93 8.28
N GLN A 180 -22.69 15.08 8.94
CA GLN A 180 -23.95 15.76 9.25
C GLN A 180 -23.85 17.21 8.75
N PRO A 181 -24.73 17.64 7.81
CA PRO A 181 -25.79 16.87 7.17
C PRO A 181 -25.27 15.82 6.17
N LEU A 182 -26.06 14.76 5.96
CA LEU A 182 -25.77 13.71 4.98
C LEU A 182 -26.33 14.11 3.61
N THR A 183 -25.52 14.81 2.80
CA THR A 183 -25.82 15.18 1.42
C THR A 183 -25.14 14.21 0.44
N LYS A 184 -25.41 14.32 -0.86
CA LYS A 184 -24.72 13.49 -1.88
C LYS A 184 -23.22 13.73 -1.87
N GLU A 185 -22.82 14.99 -1.74
CA GLU A 185 -21.42 15.43 -1.74
C GLU A 185 -20.70 14.97 -0.48
N SER A 186 -21.30 15.17 0.70
CA SER A 186 -20.68 14.75 1.97
C SER A 186 -20.61 13.21 2.07
N PHE A 187 -21.62 12.50 1.56
CA PHE A 187 -21.56 11.04 1.41
C PHE A 187 -20.45 10.61 0.46
N GLN A 188 -20.30 11.26 -0.70
CA GLN A 188 -19.24 10.96 -1.65
C GLN A 188 -17.84 11.12 -1.04
N GLU A 189 -17.61 12.23 -0.34
CA GLU A 189 -16.36 12.50 0.38
C GLU A 189 -16.12 11.46 1.48
N TYR A 190 -17.15 11.09 2.23
CA TYR A 190 -17.05 10.05 3.26
C TYR A 190 -16.66 8.68 2.67
N ILE A 191 -17.32 8.26 1.58
CA ILE A 191 -16.96 7.01 0.89
C ILE A 191 -15.54 7.10 0.31
N PHE A 192 -15.14 8.27 -0.22
CA PHE A 192 -13.76 8.48 -0.65
C PHE A 192 -12.78 8.28 0.50
N PHE A 193 -13.02 8.89 1.66
CA PHE A 193 -12.20 8.73 2.87
C PHE A 193 -12.09 7.25 3.29
N LEU A 194 -13.21 6.54 3.39
CA LEU A 194 -13.22 5.11 3.77
C LEU A 194 -12.45 4.20 2.79
N THR A 195 -12.38 4.58 1.52
CA THR A 195 -11.78 3.77 0.45
C THR A 195 -10.34 4.18 0.10
N HIS A 196 -9.92 5.40 0.44
CA HIS A 196 -8.60 5.94 0.11
C HIS A 196 -7.67 6.03 1.32
N VAL A 197 -8.18 5.98 2.55
CA VAL A 197 -7.40 6.02 3.79
C VAL A 197 -7.19 4.62 4.37
N ARG A 198 -5.96 4.33 4.82
CA ARG A 198 -5.66 3.08 5.54
C ARG A 198 -5.94 3.23 7.04
N MET A 199 -6.85 2.41 7.57
CA MET A 199 -7.26 2.44 8.97
C MET A 199 -6.89 1.13 9.67
N PRO A 200 -5.65 1.03 10.20
CA PRO A 200 -5.21 -0.16 10.89
C PRO A 200 -5.90 -0.34 12.25
N TYR A 201 -6.35 0.72 12.92
CA TYR A 201 -7.02 0.66 14.23
C TYR A 201 -8.17 -0.35 14.24
N LYS A 202 -8.21 -1.23 15.24
CA LYS A 202 -9.19 -2.33 15.38
C LYS A 202 -9.38 -3.19 14.11
N ASN A 203 -8.40 -3.21 13.21
CA ASN A 203 -8.51 -3.83 11.88
C ASN A 203 -9.64 -3.26 11.00
N SER A 204 -10.03 -1.98 11.13
CA SER A 204 -11.16 -1.37 10.42
C SER A 204 -11.15 -1.56 8.91
N SER A 205 -9.98 -1.46 8.25
CA SER A 205 -9.85 -1.69 6.80
C SER A 205 -9.71 -3.18 6.40
N SER A 206 -9.74 -4.13 7.34
CA SER A 206 -9.60 -5.57 7.03
C SER A 206 -10.81 -6.09 6.26
N LEU A 207 -10.57 -6.80 5.17
CA LEU A 207 -11.65 -7.39 4.37
C LEU A 207 -12.47 -8.45 5.12
N LEU A 208 -11.80 -9.21 6.00
CA LEU A 208 -12.40 -10.35 6.69
C LEU A 208 -13.15 -9.97 7.98
N SER A 209 -12.75 -8.87 8.61
CA SER A 209 -13.17 -8.55 9.98
C SER A 209 -13.32 -7.05 10.26
N GLY A 210 -13.13 -6.22 9.24
CA GLY A 210 -13.16 -4.77 9.37
C GLY A 210 -14.55 -4.20 9.09
N VAL A 211 -14.89 -3.15 9.83
CA VAL A 211 -16.16 -2.44 9.69
C VAL A 211 -16.29 -1.67 8.37
N ILE A 212 -15.16 -1.25 7.77
CA ILE A 212 -15.20 -0.42 6.54
C ILE A 212 -15.82 -1.18 5.36
N PRO A 213 -15.36 -2.39 4.98
CA PRO A 213 -16.06 -3.18 3.98
C PRO A 213 -17.56 -3.38 4.29
N GLU A 214 -17.95 -3.44 5.57
CA GLU A 214 -19.36 -3.59 5.98
C GLU A 214 -20.17 -2.34 5.73
N ILE A 215 -19.65 -1.17 6.13
CA ILE A 215 -20.24 0.12 5.77
C ILE A 215 -20.40 0.21 4.25
N LEU A 216 -19.36 -0.09 3.48
CA LEU A 216 -19.39 0.03 2.01
C LEU A 216 -20.44 -0.87 1.36
N LEU A 217 -20.55 -2.15 1.79
CA LEU A 217 -21.57 -3.05 1.25
C LEU A 217 -22.98 -2.69 1.75
N TYR A 218 -23.11 -2.21 2.98
CA TYR A 218 -24.41 -1.81 3.54
C TYR A 218 -24.98 -0.58 2.83
N THR A 219 -24.16 0.45 2.63
CA THR A 219 -24.58 1.71 1.98
C THR A 219 -24.77 1.58 0.47
N HIS A 220 -24.16 0.58 -0.16
CA HIS A 220 -24.30 0.32 -1.61
C HIS A 220 -25.16 -0.89 -1.95
N SER A 221 -25.89 -1.43 -0.98
CA SER A 221 -26.84 -2.52 -1.21
C SER A 221 -28.05 -2.01 -1.99
N LEU A 222 -28.45 -2.72 -3.05
CA LEU A 222 -29.68 -2.41 -3.80
C LEU A 222 -30.95 -2.55 -2.95
N LYS A 223 -30.88 -3.25 -1.81
CA LYS A 223 -31.97 -3.38 -0.84
C LYS A 223 -32.05 -2.21 0.14
N ASN A 224 -31.04 -1.33 0.15
CA ASN A 224 -30.97 -0.21 1.09
C ASN A 224 -31.43 1.08 0.40
N ASP A 225 -32.72 1.38 0.55
CA ASP A 225 -33.34 2.56 -0.05
C ASP A 225 -32.87 3.87 0.61
N SER A 226 -32.45 3.85 1.88
CA SER A 226 -32.00 5.04 2.61
C SER A 226 -30.77 5.72 1.96
N PHE A 227 -29.94 4.97 1.25
CA PHE A 227 -28.76 5.49 0.56
C PHE A 227 -28.93 5.58 -0.96
N LYS A 228 -30.07 5.17 -1.52
CA LYS A 228 -30.29 5.10 -2.97
C LYS A 228 -30.03 6.44 -3.66
N GLU A 229 -30.56 7.51 -3.09
CA GLU A 229 -30.40 8.87 -3.66
C GLU A 229 -29.00 9.45 -3.46
N LEU A 230 -28.25 8.95 -2.47
CA LEU A 230 -26.90 9.41 -2.13
C LEU A 230 -25.82 8.76 -3.00
N ARG A 231 -26.09 7.58 -3.57
CA ARG A 231 -25.14 6.86 -4.42
C ARG A 231 -24.91 7.60 -5.74
N SER A 232 -23.64 7.67 -6.15
CA SER A 232 -23.21 8.28 -7.41
C SER A 232 -22.29 7.32 -8.17
N VAL A 233 -21.96 7.69 -9.41
CA VAL A 233 -20.98 6.94 -10.21
C VAL A 233 -19.63 6.91 -9.49
N GLU A 234 -19.27 8.03 -8.88
CA GLU A 234 -18.04 8.25 -8.15
C GLU A 234 -17.94 7.34 -6.93
N THR A 235 -19.01 7.18 -6.14
CA THR A 235 -18.98 6.27 -4.99
C THR A 235 -18.77 4.83 -5.42
N TYR A 236 -19.40 4.38 -6.51
CA TYR A 236 -19.13 3.06 -7.10
C TYR A 236 -17.68 2.93 -7.60
N ASN A 237 -17.11 3.96 -8.24
CA ASN A 237 -15.70 3.96 -8.66
C ASN A 237 -14.75 3.77 -7.45
N TYR A 238 -15.06 4.42 -6.32
CA TYR A 238 -14.28 4.26 -5.09
C TYR A 238 -14.39 2.83 -4.51
N LEU A 239 -15.56 2.20 -4.59
CA LEU A 239 -15.74 0.80 -4.20
C LEU A 239 -14.97 -0.16 -5.13
N ILE A 240 -15.01 0.07 -6.44
CA ILE A 240 -14.28 -0.72 -7.44
C ILE A 240 -12.77 -0.65 -7.16
N LYS A 241 -12.24 0.54 -6.90
CA LYS A 241 -10.85 0.76 -6.45
C LYS A 241 -10.57 -0.03 -5.18
N PHE A 242 -11.37 0.14 -4.14
CA PHE A 242 -11.14 -0.47 -2.83
C PHE A 242 -11.19 -2.00 -2.90
N PHE A 243 -12.30 -2.58 -3.36
CA PHE A 243 -12.45 -4.02 -3.41
C PHE A 243 -11.53 -4.66 -4.46
N GLY A 244 -11.43 -4.06 -5.65
CA GLY A 244 -10.67 -4.60 -6.76
C GLY A 244 -9.16 -4.50 -6.56
N TYR A 245 -8.66 -3.28 -6.34
CA TYR A 245 -7.22 -3.02 -6.27
C TYR A 245 -6.66 -3.22 -4.86
N ASP A 246 -7.25 -2.61 -3.82
CA ASP A 246 -6.67 -2.69 -2.47
C ASP A 246 -6.95 -4.03 -1.77
N LYS A 247 -8.10 -4.66 -2.03
CA LYS A 247 -8.52 -5.93 -1.41
C LYS A 247 -8.37 -7.14 -2.32
N PHE A 248 -7.87 -6.94 -3.54
CA PHE A 248 -7.61 -8.00 -4.53
C PHE A 248 -8.85 -8.85 -4.87
N GLN A 249 -10.05 -8.25 -4.85
CA GLN A 249 -11.34 -8.88 -5.17
C GLN A 249 -11.83 -8.46 -6.56
N ALA A 250 -11.02 -8.76 -7.57
CA ALA A 250 -11.27 -8.27 -8.92
C ALA A 250 -12.50 -8.85 -9.62
N SER A 251 -12.95 -10.07 -9.27
CA SER A 251 -14.23 -10.59 -9.80
C SER A 251 -15.39 -9.77 -9.27
N PHE A 252 -15.43 -9.57 -7.95
CA PHE A 252 -16.43 -8.77 -7.29
C PHE A 252 -16.43 -7.32 -7.79
N ALA A 253 -15.26 -6.72 -8.01
CA ALA A 253 -15.16 -5.37 -8.58
C ALA A 253 -15.78 -5.24 -10.00
N LYS A 254 -15.78 -6.31 -10.80
CA LYS A 254 -16.49 -6.33 -12.10
C LYS A 254 -18.00 -6.50 -11.91
N GLU A 255 -18.40 -7.32 -10.95
CA GLU A 255 -19.82 -7.51 -10.59
C GLU A 255 -20.44 -6.21 -10.01
N LEU A 256 -19.63 -5.34 -9.39
CA LEU A 256 -20.07 -4.00 -8.99
C LEU A 256 -20.54 -3.12 -10.16
N LEU A 257 -20.07 -3.37 -11.40
CA LEU A 257 -20.59 -2.66 -12.58
C LEU A 257 -22.05 -3.01 -12.85
N LEU A 258 -22.44 -4.25 -12.57
CA LEU A 258 -23.82 -4.71 -12.74
C LEU A 258 -24.71 -4.10 -11.67
N VAL A 259 -24.20 -4.01 -10.44
CA VAL A 259 -24.89 -3.32 -9.32
C VAL A 259 -25.06 -1.83 -9.63
N MET A 260 -24.01 -1.19 -10.12
CA MET A 260 -24.04 0.21 -10.53
C MET A 260 -25.08 0.46 -11.62
N ALA A 261 -25.12 -0.40 -12.65
CA ALA A 261 -26.12 -0.31 -13.72
C ALA A 261 -27.56 -0.56 -13.23
N ALA A 262 -27.76 -1.56 -12.34
CA ALA A 262 -29.06 -1.83 -11.72
C ALA A 262 -29.53 -0.69 -10.81
N ASP A 263 -28.60 0.07 -10.24
CA ASP A 263 -28.88 1.29 -9.48
C ASP A 263 -29.12 2.53 -10.36
N GLY A 264 -29.18 2.37 -11.68
CA GLY A 264 -29.41 3.45 -12.64
C GLY A 264 -28.20 4.38 -12.84
N LYS A 265 -26.99 3.96 -12.48
CA LYS A 265 -25.76 4.75 -12.63
C LYS A 265 -24.94 4.18 -13.80
N GLN A 266 -24.52 5.05 -14.72
CA GLN A 266 -23.77 4.63 -15.92
C GLN A 266 -22.25 4.71 -15.70
N PRO A 267 -21.47 3.65 -16.02
CA PRO A 267 -20.01 3.71 -15.98
C PRO A 267 -19.44 4.89 -16.76
N ASN A 268 -18.44 5.56 -16.20
CA ASN A 268 -17.71 6.64 -16.85
C ASN A 268 -16.24 6.25 -17.10
N LEU A 269 -15.46 7.18 -17.66
CA LEU A 269 -14.05 6.92 -17.94
C LEU A 269 -13.24 6.52 -16.70
N GLU A 270 -13.54 7.11 -15.54
CA GLU A 270 -12.86 6.77 -14.29
C GLU A 270 -13.19 5.35 -13.84
N THR A 271 -14.43 4.87 -14.07
CA THR A 271 -14.79 3.46 -13.87
C THR A 271 -13.85 2.54 -14.64
N ILE A 272 -13.56 2.88 -15.91
CA ILE A 272 -12.65 2.07 -16.73
C ILE A 272 -11.20 2.19 -16.25
N ASN A 273 -10.75 3.39 -15.86
CA ASN A 273 -9.40 3.59 -15.34
C ASN A 273 -9.15 2.78 -14.05
N GLU A 274 -10.14 2.66 -13.17
CA GLU A 274 -10.05 1.82 -11.98
C GLU A 274 -10.05 0.32 -12.34
N LEU A 275 -10.81 -0.12 -13.35
CA LEU A 275 -10.72 -1.50 -13.86
C LEU A 275 -9.35 -1.82 -14.50
N LEU A 276 -8.77 -0.87 -15.23
CA LEU A 276 -7.42 -0.99 -15.79
C LEU A 276 -6.36 -1.05 -14.70
N LYS A 277 -6.49 -0.24 -13.65
CA LYS A 277 -5.62 -0.29 -12.47
C LYS A 277 -5.67 -1.67 -11.78
N ILE A 278 -6.83 -2.32 -11.74
CA ILE A 278 -6.96 -3.71 -11.23
C ILE A 278 -6.18 -4.70 -12.12
N CYS A 279 -6.08 -4.46 -13.43
CA CYS A 279 -5.30 -5.29 -14.35
C CYS A 279 -3.81 -5.35 -13.99
N ARG A 280 -3.26 -4.29 -13.40
CA ARG A 280 -1.88 -4.28 -12.88
C ARG A 280 -1.66 -5.37 -11.85
N SER A 281 -2.56 -5.48 -10.86
CA SER A 281 -2.48 -6.54 -9.84
C SER A 281 -2.68 -7.93 -10.43
N HIS A 282 -3.54 -8.07 -11.44
CA HIS A 282 -3.69 -9.32 -12.19
C HIS A 282 -2.45 -9.71 -12.98
N SER A 283 -1.76 -8.74 -13.58
CA SER A 283 -0.63 -8.97 -14.48
C SER A 283 0.54 -9.72 -13.82
N THR A 284 0.63 -9.65 -12.49
CA THR A 284 1.72 -10.24 -11.70
C THR A 284 1.40 -11.66 -11.22
N ARG A 285 0.66 -11.87 -10.12
CA ARG A 285 0.64 -13.16 -9.39
C ARG A 285 -0.50 -14.12 -9.69
N ARG A 286 -1.64 -13.65 -10.21
CA ARG A 286 -2.88 -14.46 -10.31
C ARG A 286 -3.43 -14.61 -11.72
N SER A 287 -2.61 -14.34 -12.73
CA SER A 287 -3.04 -14.31 -14.13
C SER A 287 -2.96 -15.70 -14.77
N LEU A 288 -4.13 -16.23 -15.12
CA LEU A 288 -4.27 -17.38 -16.02
C LEU A 288 -4.42 -16.94 -17.49
N VAL A 289 -4.77 -15.68 -17.70
CA VAL A 289 -5.06 -15.07 -19.00
C VAL A 289 -4.17 -13.85 -19.20
N SER A 290 -3.78 -13.58 -20.45
CA SER A 290 -3.00 -12.38 -20.79
C SER A 290 -3.72 -11.10 -20.36
N SER A 291 -2.98 -10.20 -19.71
CA SER A 291 -3.52 -8.90 -19.28
C SER A 291 -3.98 -8.06 -20.46
N TYR A 292 -3.30 -8.15 -21.61
CA TYR A 292 -3.65 -7.39 -22.81
C TYR A 292 -5.00 -7.80 -23.40
N SER A 293 -5.36 -9.09 -23.30
CA SER A 293 -6.71 -9.56 -23.66
C SER A 293 -7.80 -8.97 -22.76
N VAL A 294 -7.51 -8.79 -21.47
CA VAL A 294 -8.45 -8.16 -20.53
C VAL A 294 -8.58 -6.67 -20.83
N ILE A 295 -7.46 -5.97 -21.06
CA ILE A 295 -7.45 -4.56 -21.46
C ILE A 295 -8.25 -4.34 -22.75
N LEU A 296 -8.07 -5.19 -23.77
CA LEU A 296 -8.86 -5.16 -25.01
C LEU A 296 -10.37 -5.22 -24.77
N ARG A 297 -10.82 -6.02 -23.80
CA ARG A 297 -12.25 -6.08 -23.44
C ARG A 297 -12.73 -4.77 -22.82
N TYR A 298 -11.91 -4.12 -21.99
CA TYR A 298 -12.24 -2.82 -21.43
C TYR A 298 -12.22 -1.69 -22.46
N LEU A 299 -11.27 -1.71 -23.41
CA LEU A 299 -11.30 -0.80 -24.56
C LEU A 299 -12.54 -1.03 -25.44
N SER A 300 -12.98 -2.29 -25.59
CA SER A 300 -14.20 -2.60 -26.33
C SER A 300 -15.45 -2.08 -25.61
N LEU A 301 -15.44 -2.09 -24.27
CA LEU A 301 -16.49 -1.50 -23.45
C LEU A 301 -16.52 0.03 -23.61
N ILE A 302 -15.35 0.69 -23.56
CA ILE A 302 -15.20 2.13 -23.85
C ILE A 302 -15.87 2.48 -25.18
N LYS A 303 -15.54 1.74 -26.25
CA LYS A 303 -16.13 1.97 -27.58
C LYS A 303 -17.65 1.79 -27.59
N ARG A 304 -18.18 0.77 -26.92
CA ARG A 304 -19.62 0.49 -26.88
C ARG A 304 -20.40 1.55 -26.11
N MET A 305 -19.77 2.17 -25.12
CA MET A 305 -20.36 3.22 -24.28
C MET A 305 -20.08 4.63 -24.79
N ASP A 306 -19.41 4.77 -25.94
CA ASP A 306 -18.98 6.05 -26.52
C ASP A 306 -18.18 6.94 -25.54
N ILE A 307 -17.32 6.30 -24.74
CA ILE A 307 -16.44 7.00 -23.80
C ILE A 307 -15.15 7.35 -24.53
N SER A 308 -14.67 8.58 -24.39
CA SER A 308 -13.37 8.99 -24.94
C SER A 308 -12.21 8.57 -24.04
N VAL A 309 -11.14 8.05 -24.64
CA VAL A 309 -9.88 7.72 -23.94
C VAL A 309 -9.12 9.00 -23.58
N ASN A 310 -8.48 9.04 -22.42
CA ASN A 310 -7.66 10.18 -21.98
C ASN A 310 -6.21 9.75 -21.65
N LEU A 311 -5.36 10.69 -21.26
CA LEU A 311 -3.94 10.40 -20.98
C LEU A 311 -3.76 9.48 -19.75
N THR A 312 -4.69 9.53 -18.80
CA THR A 312 -4.67 8.62 -17.63
C THR A 312 -4.87 7.17 -18.06
N THR A 313 -5.75 6.91 -19.03
CA THR A 313 -5.94 5.56 -19.58
C THR A 313 -4.64 5.01 -20.19
N TRP A 314 -3.90 5.84 -20.93
CA TRP A 314 -2.60 5.46 -21.48
C TRP A 314 -1.58 5.16 -20.37
N ALA A 315 -1.55 5.95 -19.31
CA ALA A 315 -0.68 5.70 -18.16
C ALA A 315 -1.05 4.39 -17.43
N ARG A 316 -2.34 4.10 -17.23
CA ARG A 316 -2.81 2.85 -16.60
C ARG A 316 -2.45 1.61 -17.40
N ILE A 317 -2.54 1.69 -18.73
CA ILE A 317 -2.15 0.57 -19.61
C ILE A 317 -0.63 0.37 -19.54
N TYR A 318 0.17 1.44 -19.55
CA TYR A 318 1.63 1.35 -19.38
C TYR A 318 2.02 0.62 -18.09
N GLU A 319 1.35 0.92 -16.97
CA GLU A 319 1.58 0.24 -15.68
C GLU A 319 1.32 -1.27 -15.71
N CYS A 320 0.52 -1.77 -16.66
CA CYS A 320 0.21 -3.19 -16.82
C CYS A 320 1.24 -3.96 -17.65
N ILE A 321 2.15 -3.26 -18.34
CA ILE A 321 3.16 -3.87 -19.19
C ILE A 321 4.34 -4.28 -18.31
N THR A 322 4.62 -5.57 -18.22
CA THR A 322 5.78 -6.09 -17.46
C THR A 322 6.99 -6.34 -18.35
N ASN A 323 6.76 -6.63 -19.63
CA ASN A 323 7.82 -6.92 -20.58
C ASN A 323 8.48 -5.64 -21.10
N ILE A 324 9.80 -5.60 -21.03
CA ILE A 324 10.63 -4.46 -21.40
C ILE A 324 10.52 -4.07 -22.88
N PHE A 325 10.47 -5.04 -23.79
CA PHE A 325 10.34 -4.79 -25.23
C PHE A 325 8.95 -4.26 -25.59
N LEU A 326 7.90 -4.77 -24.92
CA LEU A 326 6.54 -4.26 -25.12
C LEU A 326 6.39 -2.82 -24.59
N ARG A 327 7.10 -2.45 -23.52
CA ARG A 327 7.16 -1.05 -23.07
C ARG A 327 7.80 -0.16 -24.13
N GLU A 328 8.92 -0.56 -24.71
CA GLU A 328 9.54 0.17 -25.82
C GLU A 328 8.55 0.38 -26.99
N VAL A 329 7.87 -0.69 -27.43
CA VAL A 329 6.85 -0.59 -28.50
C VAL A 329 5.73 0.37 -28.11
N TYR A 330 5.28 0.34 -26.86
CA TYR A 330 4.23 1.22 -26.35
C TYR A 330 4.61 2.69 -26.44
N VAL A 331 5.78 3.06 -25.88
CA VAL A 331 6.17 4.47 -25.84
C VAL A 331 6.60 4.96 -27.22
N ASN A 332 7.19 4.10 -28.06
CA ASN A 332 7.43 4.42 -29.48
C ASN A 332 6.13 4.75 -30.22
N LYS A 333 5.04 4.01 -29.94
CA LYS A 333 3.74 4.30 -30.54
C LYS A 333 3.16 5.62 -30.05
N MET A 334 3.21 5.90 -28.74
CA MET A 334 2.81 7.19 -28.18
C MET A 334 3.54 8.35 -28.85
N SER A 335 4.85 8.18 -29.02
CA SER A 335 5.72 9.11 -29.73
C SER A 335 5.27 9.30 -31.18
N SER A 336 5.04 8.21 -31.93
CA SER A 336 4.65 8.28 -33.35
C SER A 336 3.31 8.98 -33.62
N ILE A 337 2.43 9.05 -32.61
CA ILE A 337 1.13 9.72 -32.71
C ILE A 337 1.13 11.09 -32.01
N ASN A 338 2.29 11.59 -31.59
CA ASN A 338 2.44 12.86 -30.85
C ASN A 338 1.58 12.93 -29.58
N LEU A 339 1.58 11.87 -28.75
CA LEU A 339 0.82 11.86 -27.50
C LEU A 339 1.59 12.53 -26.36
N PRO A 340 1.00 13.53 -25.65
CA PRO A 340 1.59 14.10 -24.45
C PRO A 340 1.81 13.07 -23.34
N ILE A 341 2.88 13.23 -22.55
CA ILE A 341 3.21 12.35 -21.44
C ILE A 341 2.89 13.06 -20.11
N LEU A 342 2.06 12.44 -19.27
CA LEU A 342 1.74 12.96 -17.93
C LEU A 342 2.97 12.91 -17.00
N SER A 343 3.06 13.84 -16.05
CA SER A 343 4.16 13.90 -15.08
C SER A 343 4.35 12.58 -14.31
N HIS A 344 3.27 11.99 -13.81
CA HIS A 344 3.36 10.71 -13.10
C HIS A 344 3.81 9.53 -13.99
N MET A 345 3.54 9.59 -15.30
CA MET A 345 4.05 8.61 -16.26
C MET A 345 5.55 8.83 -16.51
N CYS A 346 6.01 10.09 -16.54
CA CYS A 346 7.44 10.41 -16.63
C CYS A 346 8.22 9.80 -15.45
N VAL A 347 7.72 9.97 -14.22
CA VAL A 347 8.32 9.36 -13.01
C VAL A 347 8.41 7.84 -13.16
N ARG A 348 7.38 7.21 -13.74
CA ARG A 348 7.36 5.76 -13.97
C ARG A 348 8.37 5.31 -15.03
N ILE A 349 8.48 6.03 -16.14
CA ILE A 349 9.47 5.78 -17.20
C ILE A 349 10.88 5.92 -16.62
N LEU A 350 11.14 6.96 -15.82
CA LEU A 350 12.40 7.16 -15.12
C LEU A 350 12.72 6.01 -14.17
N GLU A 351 11.74 5.57 -13.37
CA GLU A 351 11.91 4.41 -12.47
C GLU A 351 12.31 3.14 -13.25
N ASP A 352 11.72 2.91 -14.42
CA ASP A 352 12.06 1.79 -15.28
C ASP A 352 13.47 1.96 -15.91
N PHE A 353 13.87 3.18 -16.28
CA PHE A 353 15.24 3.49 -16.75
C PHE A 353 16.29 3.22 -15.67
N CYS A 354 16.06 3.69 -14.43
CA CYS A 354 16.94 3.48 -13.28
C CYS A 354 17.23 1.99 -13.03
N GLN A 355 16.30 1.10 -13.35
CA GLN A 355 16.52 -0.34 -13.19
C GLN A 355 17.54 -0.92 -14.18
N THR A 356 17.81 -0.23 -15.29
CA THR A 356 18.64 -0.75 -16.39
C THR A 356 20.02 -0.15 -16.53
N THR A 357 20.26 1.01 -15.95
CA THR A 357 21.61 1.56 -15.83
C THR A 357 22.21 1.26 -14.46
N GLN A 358 23.54 1.21 -14.39
CA GLN A 358 24.29 1.19 -13.14
C GLN A 358 24.83 2.58 -12.79
N ASP A 359 24.96 3.46 -13.78
CA ASP A 359 25.52 4.79 -13.61
C ASP A 359 24.41 5.79 -13.28
N THR A 360 24.57 6.52 -12.18
CA THR A 360 23.64 7.58 -11.80
C THR A 360 23.75 8.78 -12.75
N GLN A 361 24.92 9.04 -13.34
CA GLN A 361 25.06 10.13 -14.29
C GLN A 361 24.23 9.88 -15.55
N ASP A 362 24.16 8.64 -16.04
CA ASP A 362 23.24 8.26 -17.12
C ASP A 362 21.77 8.57 -16.77
N VAL A 363 21.36 8.39 -15.50
CA VAL A 363 20.01 8.71 -15.04
C VAL A 363 19.78 10.22 -15.10
N VAL A 364 20.74 11.01 -14.64
CA VAL A 364 20.68 12.48 -14.68
C VAL A 364 20.65 12.98 -16.12
N ASP A 365 21.51 12.45 -16.98
CA ASP A 365 21.56 12.81 -18.40
C ASP A 365 20.27 12.41 -19.11
N PHE A 366 19.71 11.24 -18.80
CA PHE A 366 18.41 10.83 -19.31
C PHE A 366 17.28 11.74 -18.80
N LEU A 367 17.35 12.20 -17.56
CA LEU A 367 16.36 13.10 -17.00
C LEU A 367 16.44 14.51 -17.63
N CYS A 368 17.65 15.05 -17.76
CA CYS A 368 17.92 16.40 -18.24
C CYS A 368 17.77 16.52 -19.76
N ASN A 369 18.39 15.62 -20.52
CA ASN A 369 18.50 15.75 -21.97
C ASN A 369 17.34 15.07 -22.69
N GLU A 370 16.95 13.92 -22.18
CA GLU A 370 16.00 13.04 -22.83
C GLU A 370 14.57 13.33 -22.33
N LEU A 371 14.30 13.29 -21.03
CA LEU A 371 12.99 13.67 -20.48
C LEU A 371 12.78 15.19 -20.41
N ARG A 372 13.81 16.00 -20.74
CA ARG A 372 13.81 17.47 -20.71
C ARG A 372 13.33 18.06 -19.39
N ARG A 373 13.80 17.51 -18.28
CA ARG A 373 13.56 18.02 -16.92
C ARG A 373 14.86 18.56 -16.31
N PRO A 374 15.41 19.68 -16.80
CA PRO A 374 16.61 20.27 -16.19
C PRO A 374 16.36 20.76 -14.75
N GLY A 375 15.14 21.20 -14.43
CA GLY A 375 14.70 21.60 -13.08
C GLY A 375 14.35 20.44 -12.14
N TRP A 376 14.80 19.21 -12.43
CA TRP A 376 14.38 18.02 -11.65
C TRP A 376 14.70 18.07 -10.16
N ARG A 377 15.68 18.88 -9.75
CA ARG A 377 16.06 19.07 -8.34
C ARG A 377 14.97 19.76 -7.52
N GLU A 378 14.10 20.53 -8.19
CA GLU A 378 12.97 21.22 -7.58
C GLU A 378 11.70 20.35 -7.53
N ASP A 379 11.65 19.26 -8.31
CA ASP A 379 10.56 18.28 -8.28
C ASP A 379 10.92 17.12 -7.33
N PRO A 380 10.28 17.01 -6.16
CA PRO A 380 10.60 15.98 -5.17
C PRO A 380 10.40 14.56 -5.69
N ARG A 381 9.50 14.33 -6.66
CA ARG A 381 9.21 12.99 -7.20
C ARG A 381 10.31 12.54 -8.17
N LEU A 382 10.93 13.47 -8.90
CA LEU A 382 12.06 13.18 -9.80
C LEU A 382 13.37 13.10 -9.01
N ALA A 383 13.62 14.07 -8.12
CA ALA A 383 14.78 14.07 -7.24
C ALA A 383 14.87 12.79 -6.39
N GLU A 384 13.73 12.33 -5.84
CA GLU A 384 13.64 11.04 -5.15
C GLU A 384 14.24 9.92 -6.01
N LYS A 385 13.89 9.80 -7.30
CA LYS A 385 14.37 8.67 -8.13
C LYS A 385 15.88 8.66 -8.32
N VAL A 386 16.51 9.83 -8.42
CA VAL A 386 17.97 9.94 -8.52
C VAL A 386 18.62 9.51 -7.21
N VAL A 387 18.12 10.00 -6.07
CA VAL A 387 18.62 9.63 -4.74
C VAL A 387 18.48 8.12 -4.49
N LEU A 388 17.30 7.55 -4.78
CA LEU A 388 17.06 6.11 -4.60
C LEU A 388 17.95 5.26 -5.51
N HIS A 389 18.25 5.73 -6.73
CA HIS A 389 19.18 5.03 -7.60
C HIS A 389 20.55 4.89 -6.92
N ILE A 390 21.12 5.98 -6.39
CA ILE A 390 22.39 5.94 -5.66
C ILE A 390 22.33 4.91 -4.51
N VAL A 391 21.29 5.00 -3.67
CA VAL A 391 21.13 4.12 -2.50
C VAL A 391 20.99 2.65 -2.89
N SER A 392 20.27 2.34 -3.96
CA SER A 392 20.07 0.97 -4.45
C SER A 392 21.36 0.33 -4.99
N ARG A 393 22.32 1.16 -5.43
CA ARG A 393 23.60 0.71 -6.01
C ARG A 393 24.70 0.62 -4.96
N ALA A 394 24.60 1.39 -3.87
CA ALA A 394 25.57 1.39 -2.78
C ALA A 394 25.79 -0.03 -2.21
N LYS A 395 27.06 -0.40 -2.04
CA LYS A 395 27.50 -1.69 -1.49
C LYS A 395 27.86 -1.62 -0.01
N ASN A 396 28.08 -0.41 0.51
CA ASN A 396 28.44 -0.15 1.89
C ASN A 396 27.96 1.27 2.26
N ALA A 397 28.08 1.64 3.53
CA ALA A 397 27.58 2.94 3.98
C ALA A 397 28.46 4.14 3.57
N LEU A 398 29.74 3.93 3.23
CA LEU A 398 30.58 4.99 2.66
C LEU A 398 30.07 5.43 1.27
N GLU A 399 29.62 4.48 0.46
CA GLU A 399 29.00 4.72 -0.84
C GLU A 399 27.63 5.43 -0.76
N LEU A 400 27.08 5.64 0.45
CA LEU A 400 25.86 6.43 0.63
C LEU A 400 26.13 7.94 0.68
N LYS A 401 27.39 8.38 0.87
CA LYS A 401 27.75 9.80 0.95
C LYS A 401 27.13 10.63 -0.19
N PRO A 402 27.23 10.25 -1.48
CA PRO A 402 26.65 11.05 -2.57
C PRO A 402 25.13 11.20 -2.48
N ALA A 403 24.41 10.21 -1.92
CA ALA A 403 22.97 10.31 -1.71
C ALA A 403 22.63 11.33 -0.62
N PHE A 404 23.37 11.33 0.49
CA PHE A 404 23.16 12.27 1.61
C PHE A 404 23.62 13.69 1.29
N ASP A 405 24.64 13.85 0.46
CA ASP A 405 25.04 15.15 -0.08
C ASP A 405 23.94 15.69 -1.00
N LEU A 406 23.45 14.87 -1.94
CA LEU A 406 22.38 15.26 -2.87
C LEU A 406 21.08 15.62 -2.14
N LEU A 407 20.75 14.95 -1.04
CA LEU A 407 19.57 15.27 -0.21
C LEU A 407 19.61 16.71 0.35
N ASN A 408 20.78 17.34 0.46
CA ASN A 408 20.92 18.74 0.86
C ASN A 408 20.70 19.73 -0.30
N GLU A 409 20.76 19.26 -1.55
CA GLU A 409 20.72 20.08 -2.76
C GLU A 409 19.38 19.98 -3.51
N VAL A 410 18.44 19.15 -3.03
CA VAL A 410 17.16 18.88 -3.70
C VAL A 410 15.97 19.11 -2.77
N VAL A 411 14.81 19.36 -3.35
CA VAL A 411 13.55 19.45 -2.61
C VAL A 411 13.14 18.05 -2.14
N ILE A 412 12.87 17.92 -0.84
CA ILE A 412 12.42 16.67 -0.20
C ILE A 412 11.10 16.87 0.53
N ASP A 413 10.28 15.82 0.52
CA ASP A 413 9.02 15.75 1.28
C ASP A 413 8.96 14.43 2.09
N GLU A 414 7.86 14.22 2.82
CA GLU A 414 7.64 13.00 3.61
C GLU A 414 7.64 11.73 2.76
N THR A 415 7.21 11.81 1.51
CA THR A 415 7.19 10.66 0.59
C THR A 415 8.61 10.31 0.16
N THR A 416 9.49 11.29 -0.04
CA THR A 416 10.91 11.08 -0.34
C THR A 416 11.60 10.32 0.79
N ILE A 417 11.40 10.74 2.06
CA ILE A 417 12.00 10.07 3.22
C ILE A 417 11.43 8.66 3.43
N ASN A 418 10.12 8.47 3.21
CA ASN A 418 9.50 7.14 3.21
C ASN A 418 10.15 6.20 2.18
N ALA A 419 10.36 6.68 0.96
CA ALA A 419 10.94 5.90 -0.11
C ALA A 419 12.42 5.59 0.17
N LEU A 420 13.17 6.57 0.69
CA LEU A 420 14.56 6.40 1.11
C LEU A 420 14.71 5.33 2.19
N ALA A 421 13.93 5.41 3.27
CA ALA A 421 13.94 4.41 4.34
C ALA A 421 13.59 3.01 3.84
N LYS A 422 12.66 2.92 2.88
CA LYS A 422 12.30 1.65 2.24
C LYS A 422 13.47 1.09 1.42
N GLU A 423 14.12 1.92 0.60
CA GLU A 423 15.21 1.49 -0.28
C GLU A 423 16.43 1.04 0.53
N VAL A 424 16.79 1.78 1.59
CA VAL A 424 17.85 1.37 2.53
C VAL A 424 17.55 0.00 3.15
N TYR A 425 16.32 -0.21 3.61
CA TYR A 425 15.92 -1.50 4.18
C TYR A 425 16.00 -2.65 3.15
N GLN A 426 15.61 -2.37 1.90
CA GLN A 426 15.60 -3.36 0.80
C GLN A 426 17.00 -3.65 0.23
N ASN A 427 17.98 -2.78 0.46
CA ASN A 427 19.34 -3.00 0.02
C ASN A 427 20.07 -4.00 0.93
N GLU A 428 20.02 -5.28 0.56
CA GLU A 428 20.67 -6.40 1.28
C GLU A 428 22.21 -6.30 1.32
N LYS A 429 22.84 -5.44 0.53
CA LYS A 429 24.30 -5.26 0.54
C LYS A 429 24.77 -4.39 1.71
N LEU A 430 23.87 -3.62 2.32
CA LEU A 430 24.19 -2.79 3.47
C LEU A 430 24.16 -3.64 4.75
N ASN A 431 25.30 -3.79 5.42
CA ASN A 431 25.38 -4.58 6.65
C ASN A 431 24.79 -3.86 7.88
N ASN A 432 24.74 -2.52 7.87
CA ASN A 432 24.35 -1.68 9.03
C ASN A 432 23.04 -0.92 8.80
N ARG A 433 22.00 -1.59 8.26
CA ARG A 433 20.73 -0.92 7.89
C ARG A 433 20.06 -0.24 9.08
N THR A 434 20.08 -0.86 10.25
CA THR A 434 19.55 -0.29 11.49
C THR A 434 20.21 1.06 11.81
N LEU A 435 21.53 1.17 11.69
CA LEU A 435 22.25 2.43 11.93
C LEU A 435 21.88 3.50 10.89
N VAL A 436 21.87 3.14 9.60
CA VAL A 436 21.52 4.08 8.51
C VAL A 436 20.09 4.60 8.69
N LEU A 437 19.14 3.72 9.03
CA LEU A 437 17.74 4.10 9.25
C LEU A 437 17.55 4.93 10.51
N LEU A 438 18.31 4.65 11.56
CA LEU A 438 18.35 5.46 12.78
C LEU A 438 18.88 6.87 12.50
N TYR A 439 19.91 7.00 11.66
CA TYR A 439 20.41 8.30 11.21
C TYR A 439 19.38 9.04 10.33
N ILE A 440 18.73 8.36 9.37
CA ILE A 440 17.64 8.95 8.59
C ILE A 440 16.52 9.44 9.50
N TYR A 441 16.11 8.61 10.46
CA TYR A 441 15.05 8.92 11.42
C TYR A 441 15.35 10.18 12.24
N THR A 442 16.58 10.31 12.75
CA THR A 442 16.99 11.45 13.57
C THR A 442 17.27 12.71 12.75
N ARG A 443 18.00 12.63 11.64
CA ARG A 443 18.32 13.78 10.76
C ARG A 443 17.08 14.38 10.12
N PHE A 444 16.12 13.54 9.73
CA PHE A 444 14.90 13.96 9.03
C PHE A 444 13.65 13.87 9.91
N ASP A 445 13.80 13.99 11.23
CA ASP A 445 12.73 13.83 12.23
C ASP A 445 11.47 14.69 11.93
N LYS A 446 11.66 15.89 11.38
CA LYS A 446 10.55 16.79 10.97
C LYS A 446 9.64 16.19 9.90
N TYR A 447 10.15 15.28 9.08
CA TYR A 447 9.40 14.58 8.02
C TYR A 447 8.83 13.23 8.50
N VAL A 448 9.16 12.79 9.72
CA VAL A 448 8.66 11.54 10.30
C VAL A 448 7.39 11.83 11.10
N ASN A 449 6.24 11.64 10.46
CA ASN A 449 4.93 11.96 11.03
C ASN A 449 3.86 10.92 10.62
N ALA A 450 2.60 11.19 10.97
CA ALA A 450 1.47 10.31 10.66
C ALA A 450 1.26 10.02 9.15
N GLN A 451 1.81 10.83 8.25
CA GLN A 451 1.79 10.59 6.79
C GLN A 451 2.91 9.65 6.32
N SER A 452 3.90 9.38 7.19
CA SER A 452 5.08 8.58 6.90
C SER A 452 5.33 7.44 7.89
N PRO A 453 4.30 6.63 8.25
CA PRO A 453 4.49 5.54 9.21
C PRO A 453 5.42 4.45 8.67
N GLU A 454 5.65 4.40 7.36
CA GLU A 454 6.60 3.47 6.75
C GLU A 454 8.06 3.73 7.14
N VAL A 455 8.45 4.97 7.49
CA VAL A 455 9.80 5.23 8.02
C VAL A 455 10.02 4.42 9.30
N ILE A 456 9.13 4.61 10.27
CA ILE A 456 9.13 3.87 11.55
C ILE A 456 8.97 2.37 11.31
N GLY A 457 8.05 1.98 10.42
CA GLY A 457 7.81 0.59 10.08
C GLY A 457 9.04 -0.11 9.49
N ASN A 458 9.77 0.54 8.58
CA ASN A 458 11.00 -0.02 8.00
C ASN A 458 12.15 -0.01 9.01
N PHE A 459 12.21 0.98 9.89
CA PHE A 459 13.17 0.97 10.99
C PHE A 459 12.95 -0.21 11.94
N ILE A 460 11.70 -0.48 12.35
CA ILE A 460 11.34 -1.67 13.13
C ILE A 460 11.71 -2.96 12.38
N LYS A 461 11.46 -3.04 11.07
CA LYS A 461 11.86 -4.22 10.29
C LYS A 461 13.37 -4.42 10.29
N ALA A 462 14.17 -3.35 10.17
CA ALA A 462 15.62 -3.45 10.26
C ALA A 462 16.07 -3.92 11.65
N ILE A 463 15.58 -3.30 12.73
CA ILE A 463 15.89 -3.70 14.13
C ILE A 463 15.61 -5.20 14.35
N THR A 464 14.49 -5.68 13.83
CA THR A 464 14.05 -7.07 14.03
C THR A 464 14.77 -8.09 13.14
N THR A 465 15.43 -7.65 12.05
CA THR A 465 16.06 -8.53 11.06
C THR A 465 17.58 -8.44 11.01
N ASP A 466 18.18 -7.31 11.36
CA ASP A 466 19.63 -7.19 11.44
C ASP A 466 20.18 -8.05 12.60
N ASP A 467 21.45 -8.44 12.46
CA ASP A 467 22.17 -9.28 13.40
C ASP A 467 22.70 -8.43 14.56
N ILE A 468 21.83 -7.74 15.28
CA ILE A 468 22.18 -6.95 16.47
C ILE A 468 21.85 -7.72 17.75
N ALA A 469 22.57 -7.41 18.84
CA ALA A 469 22.34 -8.02 20.16
C ALA A 469 20.87 -7.91 20.57
N LEU A 470 20.27 -9.03 21.01
CA LEU A 470 18.83 -9.09 21.26
C LEU A 470 18.36 -8.10 22.33
N SER A 471 19.18 -7.86 23.36
CA SER A 471 18.90 -6.86 24.40
C SER A 471 18.79 -5.45 23.83
N GLN A 472 19.76 -5.04 23.01
CA GLN A 472 19.75 -3.73 22.36
C GLN A 472 18.62 -3.61 21.34
N ALA A 473 18.40 -4.64 20.53
CA ALA A 473 17.29 -4.69 19.58
C ALA A 473 15.94 -4.54 20.29
N ASN A 474 15.77 -5.18 21.44
CA ASN A 474 14.53 -5.13 22.22
C ASN A 474 14.34 -3.76 22.85
N PHE A 475 15.39 -3.15 23.38
CA PHE A 475 15.37 -1.77 23.86
C PHE A 475 14.92 -0.80 22.74
N LEU A 476 15.59 -0.83 21.58
CA LEU A 476 15.25 0.04 20.44
C LEU A 476 13.83 -0.18 19.93
N LEU A 477 13.41 -1.44 19.78
CA LEU A 477 12.05 -1.77 19.36
C LEU A 477 11.02 -1.18 20.33
N ARG A 478 11.23 -1.37 21.64
CA ARG A 478 10.30 -0.89 22.66
C ARG A 478 10.25 0.64 22.68
N CYS A 479 11.39 1.32 22.61
CA CYS A 479 11.47 2.79 22.51
C CYS A 479 10.69 3.30 21.29
N ILE A 480 10.94 2.73 20.12
CA ILE A 480 10.27 3.14 18.89
C ILE A 480 8.77 2.87 18.92
N VAL A 481 8.33 1.71 19.43
CA VAL A 481 6.91 1.34 19.42
C VAL A 481 6.11 2.06 20.50
N HIS A 482 6.63 2.19 21.72
CA HIS A 482 5.89 2.70 22.87
C HIS A 482 6.03 4.22 23.08
N GLU A 483 7.10 4.85 22.59
CA GLU A 483 7.32 6.29 22.72
C GLU A 483 7.12 6.99 21.38
N ASP A 484 8.03 6.76 20.43
CA ASP A 484 8.08 7.58 19.21
C ASP A 484 6.90 7.29 18.26
N SER A 485 6.48 6.03 18.10
CA SER A 485 5.31 5.72 17.28
C SER A 485 4.05 6.37 17.84
N VAL A 486 3.88 6.35 19.17
CA VAL A 486 2.74 6.97 19.85
C VAL A 486 2.72 8.47 19.61
N GLN A 487 3.86 9.15 19.79
CA GLN A 487 3.96 10.60 19.63
C GLN A 487 3.90 11.04 18.17
N LYS A 488 4.67 10.41 17.27
CA LYS A 488 4.83 10.84 15.88
C LYS A 488 3.65 10.45 14.99
N LEU A 489 3.01 9.32 15.26
CA LEU A 489 1.87 8.83 14.49
C LEU A 489 0.52 9.07 15.18
N ASN A 490 0.52 9.69 16.37
CA ASN A 490 -0.65 9.87 17.22
C ASN A 490 -1.40 8.54 17.46
N LEU A 491 -0.69 7.48 17.84
CA LEU A 491 -1.31 6.18 18.06
C LEU A 491 -2.10 6.14 19.38
N PRO A 492 -3.26 5.45 19.41
CA PRO A 492 -4.07 5.31 20.62
C PRO A 492 -3.39 4.39 21.64
N VAL A 493 -3.30 4.86 22.88
CA VAL A 493 -2.80 4.09 24.04
C VAL A 493 -3.98 3.43 24.74
N GLU A 494 -4.56 2.41 24.11
CA GLU A 494 -5.70 1.64 24.64
C GLU A 494 -5.29 0.20 24.98
N PHE A 495 -5.89 -0.37 26.03
CA PHE A 495 -5.63 -1.73 26.50
C PHE A 495 -6.89 -2.59 26.36
N ASN A 496 -6.79 -3.76 25.73
CA ASN A 496 -7.92 -4.70 25.69
C ASN A 496 -7.82 -5.68 26.86
N LYS A 497 -8.75 -5.60 27.82
CA LYS A 497 -8.89 -6.59 28.91
C LYS A 497 -9.18 -8.04 28.45
N HIS A 498 -9.23 -8.33 27.13
CA HIS A 498 -9.52 -9.65 26.56
C HIS A 498 -8.42 -10.71 26.73
N ALA A 499 -7.31 -10.41 27.40
CA ALA A 499 -6.48 -11.48 27.91
C ALA A 499 -7.32 -12.23 28.94
N ASP A 500 -7.51 -13.54 28.78
CA ASP A 500 -7.97 -14.40 29.87
C ASP A 500 -6.93 -14.31 30.99
N LEU A 501 -7.04 -13.25 31.80
CA LEU A 501 -6.26 -13.00 32.99
C LEU A 501 -6.61 -14.14 33.95
N GLY A 502 -5.74 -15.16 33.98
CA GLY A 502 -5.89 -16.22 34.97
C GLY A 502 -5.21 -17.54 34.65
N LYS A 503 -4.92 -17.89 33.39
CA LYS A 503 -4.21 -19.15 33.09
C LYS A 503 -3.21 -19.00 31.93
N PRO A 504 -1.94 -19.43 32.09
CA PRO A 504 -1.04 -19.57 30.95
C PRO A 504 -1.70 -20.48 29.91
N LYS A 505 -1.69 -20.06 28.64
CA LYS A 505 -2.20 -20.90 27.55
C LYS A 505 -1.46 -22.25 27.60
N PRO A 506 -2.16 -23.38 27.46
CA PRO A 506 -1.52 -24.69 27.51
C PRO A 506 -0.35 -24.73 26.51
N ARG A 507 0.80 -25.26 26.95
CA ARG A 507 1.98 -25.41 26.10
C ARG A 507 1.57 -26.13 24.82
N ASN A 508 1.73 -25.47 23.68
CA ASN A 508 1.57 -26.15 22.41
C ASN A 508 2.83 -27.01 22.23
N HIS A 509 2.68 -28.30 21.92
CA HIS A 509 3.82 -29.20 21.70
C HIS A 509 4.83 -28.64 20.67
N GLN A 510 4.38 -27.78 19.75
CA GLN A 510 5.24 -27.14 18.74
C GLN A 510 5.96 -25.88 19.24
N PHE A 511 5.49 -25.23 20.31
CA PHE A 511 6.14 -24.07 20.92
C PHE A 511 6.03 -24.18 22.46
N PRO A 512 7.04 -24.77 23.13
CA PRO A 512 6.94 -25.21 24.52
C PRO A 512 7.16 -24.09 25.56
N TYR A 513 7.40 -22.85 25.11
CA TYR A 513 7.70 -21.70 25.97
C TYR A 513 6.42 -21.02 26.48
N PRO A 514 6.39 -20.58 27.75
CA PRO A 514 5.26 -19.84 28.29
C PRO A 514 5.12 -18.48 27.59
N ILE A 515 3.93 -18.16 27.11
CA ILE A 515 3.61 -16.85 26.53
C ILE A 515 2.98 -16.00 27.64
N PRO A 516 3.55 -14.84 28.00
CA PRO A 516 2.96 -13.95 29.00
C PRO A 516 1.51 -13.58 28.65
N THR A 517 0.64 -13.56 29.66
CA THR A 517 -0.78 -13.21 29.51
C THR A 517 -1.04 -11.70 29.68
N SER A 518 -0.03 -10.85 29.50
CA SER A 518 -0.19 -9.40 29.66
C SER A 518 -1.06 -8.81 28.56
N CYS A 519 -1.70 -7.68 28.89
CA CYS A 519 -2.55 -6.96 27.97
C CYS A 519 -1.70 -6.29 26.88
N ILE A 520 -1.87 -6.70 25.62
CA ILE A 520 -1.20 -6.07 24.49
C ILE A 520 -1.94 -4.76 24.15
N PRO A 521 -1.28 -3.59 24.16
CA PRO A 521 -1.93 -2.33 23.83
C PRO A 521 -2.18 -2.18 22.33
N GLU A 522 -3.16 -1.34 21.94
CA GLU A 522 -3.59 -1.21 20.55
C GLU A 522 -2.52 -0.55 19.66
N HIS A 523 -1.73 0.40 20.15
CA HIS A 523 -0.60 0.97 19.38
C HIS A 523 0.41 -0.11 18.98
N TYR A 524 0.73 -1.05 19.88
CA TYR A 524 1.60 -2.19 19.58
C TYR A 524 0.96 -3.10 18.52
N ARG A 525 -0.36 -3.35 18.59
CA ARG A 525 -1.07 -4.12 17.55
C ARG A 525 -1.07 -3.42 16.20
N ILE A 526 -1.21 -2.08 16.17
CA ILE A 526 -1.12 -1.28 14.95
C ILE A 526 0.27 -1.44 14.32
N MET A 527 1.34 -1.26 15.11
CA MET A 527 2.71 -1.42 14.60
C MET A 527 2.99 -2.84 14.13
N LYS A 528 2.45 -3.84 14.82
CA LYS A 528 2.50 -5.25 14.39
C LYS A 528 1.78 -5.47 13.05
N ARG A 529 0.63 -4.82 12.81
CA ARG A 529 -0.06 -4.87 11.50
C ARG A 529 0.75 -4.19 10.39
N LEU A 530 1.39 -3.05 10.68
CA LEU A 530 2.20 -2.31 9.70
C LEU A 530 3.50 -3.02 9.33
N THR A 531 4.06 -3.79 10.25
CA THR A 531 5.33 -4.51 10.08
C THR A 531 5.14 -5.99 9.70
N GLY A 532 3.92 -6.54 9.71
CA GLY A 532 3.66 -7.91 9.29
C GLY A 532 4.25 -8.95 10.26
N ASP A 533 4.95 -9.95 9.72
CA ASP A 533 5.51 -11.04 10.52
C ASP A 533 6.73 -10.62 11.34
N HIS A 534 7.39 -9.51 11.01
CA HIS A 534 8.66 -9.08 11.61
C HIS A 534 8.60 -8.93 13.14
N MET A 535 7.60 -8.22 13.67
CA MET A 535 7.42 -8.12 15.13
C MET A 535 7.01 -9.47 15.74
N THR A 536 6.21 -10.29 15.05
CA THR A 536 5.84 -11.63 15.53
C THR A 536 7.06 -12.54 15.66
N ASP A 537 7.98 -12.47 14.71
CA ASP A 537 9.22 -13.24 14.74
C ASP A 537 10.14 -12.75 15.86
N PHE A 538 10.18 -11.43 16.08
CA PHE A 538 10.95 -10.85 17.17
C PHE A 538 10.42 -11.23 18.55
N GLU A 539 9.09 -11.23 18.74
CA GLU A 539 8.46 -11.76 19.95
C GLU A 539 8.91 -13.19 20.25
N ALA A 540 8.99 -14.05 19.23
CA ALA A 540 9.47 -15.42 19.40
C ALA A 540 10.92 -15.47 19.88
N ARG A 541 11.79 -14.59 19.36
CA ARG A 541 13.20 -14.47 19.79
C ARG A 541 13.30 -14.06 21.26
N VAL A 542 12.50 -13.08 21.69
CA VAL A 542 12.50 -12.62 23.09
C VAL A 542 11.93 -13.68 24.04
N ILE A 543 10.83 -14.34 23.66
CA ILE A 543 10.22 -15.40 24.48
C ILE A 543 11.17 -16.61 24.63
N TYR A 544 11.87 -16.99 23.56
CA TYR A 544 12.86 -18.07 23.60
C TYR A 544 14.01 -17.77 24.57
N ASN A 545 14.49 -16.52 24.59
CA ASN A 545 15.58 -16.06 25.45
C ASN A 545 15.09 -15.42 26.77
N GLN A 546 13.90 -15.79 27.26
CA GLN A 546 13.35 -15.22 28.50
C GLN A 546 14.24 -15.45 29.75
N GLY A 547 15.12 -16.45 29.72
CA GLY A 547 16.12 -16.69 30.76
C GLY A 547 17.04 -15.49 31.03
N ASP A 548 17.22 -14.64 30.01
CA ASP A 548 18.06 -13.43 30.07
C ASP A 548 17.35 -12.24 30.74
N ARG A 549 16.16 -12.45 31.33
CA ARG A 549 15.33 -11.42 31.98
C ARG A 549 15.01 -10.22 31.08
N LEU A 550 14.94 -10.44 29.77
CA LEU A 550 14.60 -9.41 28.81
C LEU A 550 13.12 -8.98 29.00
N PRO A 551 12.83 -7.67 29.00
CA PRO A 551 11.45 -7.19 29.01
C PRO A 551 10.66 -7.70 27.80
N ILE A 552 9.37 -7.93 27.97
CA ILE A 552 8.52 -8.38 26.86
C ILE A 552 8.29 -7.22 25.90
N PRO A 553 8.32 -7.42 24.57
CA PRO A 553 8.28 -6.33 23.61
C PRO A 553 7.05 -5.43 23.69
N TRP A 554 5.92 -5.95 24.18
CA TRP A 554 4.66 -5.21 24.30
C TRP A 554 4.41 -4.62 25.70
N ASP A 555 5.33 -4.81 26.64
CA ASP A 555 5.23 -4.19 27.96
C ASP A 555 5.66 -2.71 27.88
N PRO A 556 4.97 -1.78 28.58
CA PRO A 556 5.31 -0.35 28.59
C PRO A 556 6.74 -0.07 29.01
N LEU A 557 7.32 1.01 28.46
CA LEU A 557 8.66 1.49 28.86
C LEU A 557 8.66 1.96 30.32
N SER A 558 9.75 1.65 31.02
CA SER A 558 10.06 2.30 32.29
C SER A 558 10.58 3.72 32.09
N GLU A 559 10.52 4.57 33.13
CA GLU A 559 11.03 5.95 33.05
C GLU A 559 12.54 6.00 32.78
N SER A 560 13.31 5.05 33.32
CA SER A 560 14.75 4.94 33.02
C SER A 560 15.02 4.62 31.55
N GLU A 561 14.20 3.79 30.91
CA GLU A 561 14.31 3.50 29.48
C GLU A 561 13.96 4.72 28.62
N LYS A 562 12.99 5.55 29.05
CA LYS A 562 12.65 6.79 28.34
C LYS A 562 13.80 7.81 28.41
N VAL A 563 14.41 7.99 29.58
CA VAL A 563 15.59 8.87 29.75
C VAL A 563 16.74 8.37 28.86
N LYS A 564 17.05 7.07 28.94
CA LYS A 564 18.09 6.45 28.10
C LYS A 564 17.81 6.62 26.61
N TRP A 565 16.54 6.57 26.20
CA TRP A 565 16.17 6.82 24.80
C TRP A 565 16.42 8.26 24.37
N GLY A 566 16.14 9.23 25.24
CA GLY A 566 16.46 10.65 25.01
C GLY A 566 17.96 10.86 24.77
N GLU A 567 18.79 10.34 25.67
CA GLU A 567 20.25 10.40 25.56
C GLU A 567 20.75 9.71 24.28
N PHE A 568 20.18 8.55 23.95
CA PHE A 568 20.52 7.80 22.75
C PHE A 568 20.21 8.58 21.47
N LYS A 569 19.04 9.24 21.38
CA LYS A 569 18.68 10.09 20.23
C LYS A 569 19.62 11.29 20.10
N GLU A 570 19.99 11.91 21.22
CA GLU A 570 20.93 13.03 21.21
C GLU A 570 22.31 12.60 20.69
N LEU A 571 22.81 11.45 21.16
CA LEU A 571 24.07 10.88 20.68
C LEU A 571 24.04 10.66 19.16
N VAL A 572 22.99 10.01 18.66
CA VAL A 572 22.84 9.74 17.22
C VAL A 572 22.77 11.03 16.40
N SER A 573 22.08 12.06 16.89
CA SER A 573 21.94 13.32 16.16
C SER A 573 23.27 14.06 15.92
N LYS A 574 24.30 13.75 16.73
CA LYS A 574 25.65 14.32 16.62
C LYS A 574 26.57 13.53 15.67
N LEU A 575 26.12 12.39 15.13
CA LEU A 575 26.93 11.49 14.30
C LEU A 575 26.99 11.91 12.83
N ASP A 576 27.15 13.19 12.52
CA ASP A 576 27.29 13.64 11.14
C ASP A 576 28.77 13.89 10.77
N PRO A 577 29.36 13.18 9.78
CA PRO A 577 28.79 12.10 8.98
C PRO A 577 28.97 10.70 9.57
N PHE A 578 27.88 9.90 9.60
CA PHE A 578 27.89 8.57 10.23
C PHE A 578 28.72 7.53 9.47
N TRP A 579 29.06 7.81 8.21
CA TRP A 579 29.74 6.88 7.31
C TRP A 579 31.27 6.90 7.41
N LEU A 580 31.87 7.81 8.19
CA LEU A 580 33.33 7.89 8.34
C LEU A 580 33.90 6.87 9.35
N ASP A 581 33.18 6.59 10.43
CA ASP A 581 33.64 5.65 11.47
C ASP A 581 32.51 4.72 11.95
N ILE A 582 31.97 3.96 11.01
CA ILE A 582 30.82 3.08 11.27
C ILE A 582 31.13 2.06 12.36
N ALA A 583 32.34 1.49 12.39
CA ALA A 583 32.70 0.45 13.35
C ALA A 583 32.65 1.00 14.79
N THR A 584 33.31 2.12 15.05
CA THR A 584 33.27 2.79 16.35
C THR A 584 31.85 3.20 16.71
N ILE A 585 31.12 3.81 15.77
CA ILE A 585 29.73 4.23 16.00
C ILE A 585 28.83 3.04 16.36
N THR A 586 28.96 1.91 15.65
CA THR A 586 28.16 0.72 15.95
C THR A 586 28.49 0.16 17.33
N ARG A 587 29.75 0.18 17.75
CA ARG A 587 30.16 -0.24 19.08
C ARG A 587 29.59 0.67 20.17
N ASP A 588 29.74 1.99 19.99
CA ASP A 588 29.32 2.97 20.99
C ASP A 588 27.78 2.98 21.15
N LEU A 589 27.04 2.68 20.09
CA LEU A 589 25.58 2.51 20.11
C LEU A 589 25.11 1.10 20.48
N GLY A 590 26.03 0.15 20.71
CA GLY A 590 25.70 -1.26 20.99
C GLY A 590 25.04 -2.01 19.83
N LEU A 591 25.25 -1.54 18.60
CA LEU A 591 24.73 -2.10 17.35
C LEU A 591 25.71 -3.07 16.66
N GLU A 592 26.70 -3.59 17.38
CA GLU A 592 27.64 -4.56 16.84
C GLU A 592 26.95 -5.85 16.37
N MET A 593 27.55 -6.50 15.38
CA MET A 593 27.03 -7.75 14.85
C MET A 593 27.08 -8.85 15.90
N ALA A 594 25.92 -9.44 16.22
CA ALA A 594 25.72 -10.52 17.16
C ALA A 594 25.00 -11.70 16.49
N ALA A 595 25.42 -12.92 16.83
CA ALA A 595 24.80 -14.12 16.28
C ALA A 595 23.32 -14.28 16.70
N LYS A 596 22.47 -14.66 15.74
CA LYS A 596 21.08 -15.03 16.03
C LYS A 596 21.02 -16.41 16.69
N ASN A 597 20.82 -16.43 18.00
CA ASN A 597 20.82 -17.67 18.79
C ASN A 597 19.45 -18.36 18.91
N THR A 598 18.42 -17.89 18.18
CA THR A 598 17.08 -18.50 18.21
C THR A 598 16.87 -19.46 17.02
N PRO A 599 16.57 -20.74 17.25
CA PRO A 599 16.31 -21.70 16.18
C PRO A 599 15.15 -21.29 15.25
N PRO A 600 15.32 -21.32 13.91
CA PRO A 600 14.27 -20.89 12.96
C PRO A 600 12.94 -21.65 13.06
N HIS A 601 13.00 -22.94 13.43
CA HIS A 601 11.79 -23.76 13.58
C HIS A 601 10.88 -23.28 14.71
N LEU A 602 11.45 -22.69 15.78
CA LEU A 602 10.68 -22.12 16.90
C LEU A 602 9.99 -20.82 16.50
N ILE A 603 10.66 -19.97 15.72
CA ILE A 603 10.08 -18.75 15.14
C ILE A 603 8.85 -19.14 14.29
N LYS A 604 9.02 -20.13 13.40
CA LYS A 604 7.93 -20.66 12.57
C LYS A 604 6.78 -21.22 13.41
N ALA A 605 7.07 -21.93 14.50
CA ALA A 605 6.07 -22.48 15.40
C ALA A 605 5.27 -21.40 16.13
N TYR A 606 5.95 -20.37 16.67
CA TYR A 606 5.29 -19.22 17.30
C TYR A 606 4.41 -18.46 16.30
N ARG A 607 4.92 -18.21 15.09
CA ARG A 607 4.15 -17.56 14.02
C ARG A 607 2.87 -18.33 13.70
N LYS A 608 2.96 -19.66 13.56
CA LYS A 608 1.79 -20.53 13.35
C LYS A 608 0.80 -20.45 14.50
N LEU A 609 1.27 -20.47 15.75
CA LEU A 609 0.43 -20.32 16.94
C LEU A 609 -0.30 -18.97 16.96
N ASN A 610 0.40 -17.87 16.65
CA ASN A 610 -0.19 -16.54 16.58
C ASN A 610 -1.25 -16.44 15.47
N ALA A 611 -0.97 -17.03 14.29
CA ALA A 611 -1.92 -17.12 13.19
C ALA A 611 -3.19 -17.90 13.57
N ILE A 612 -3.04 -19.04 14.26
CA ILE A 612 -4.18 -19.83 14.76
C ILE A 612 -5.01 -19.01 15.76
N ASN A 613 -4.39 -18.37 16.74
CA ASN A 613 -5.09 -17.55 17.73
C ASN A 613 -5.84 -16.38 17.07
N THR A 614 -5.22 -15.73 16.10
CA THR A 614 -5.85 -14.67 15.31
C THR A 614 -7.03 -15.21 14.50
N GLY A 615 -6.90 -16.40 13.89
CA GLY A 615 -7.98 -17.09 13.18
C GLY A 615 -9.17 -17.39 14.09
N ILE A 616 -8.93 -17.98 15.26
CA ILE A 616 -9.98 -18.27 16.25
C ILE A 616 -10.70 -16.98 16.68
N SER A 617 -9.96 -15.89 16.96
CA SER A 617 -10.58 -14.61 17.31
C SER A 617 -11.46 -14.05 16.19
N ARG A 618 -11.09 -14.27 14.92
CA ARG A 618 -11.90 -13.87 13.77
C ARG A 618 -13.16 -14.73 13.66
N ASP A 619 -13.02 -16.05 13.81
CA ASP A 619 -14.15 -16.98 13.74
C ASP A 619 -15.19 -16.64 14.82
N ILE A 620 -14.74 -16.32 16.04
CA ILE A 620 -15.62 -15.88 17.12
C ILE A 620 -16.43 -14.63 16.71
N ASN A 621 -15.76 -13.61 16.18
CA ASN A 621 -16.43 -12.39 15.72
C ASN A 621 -17.43 -12.69 14.58
N LEU A 622 -17.09 -13.59 13.65
CA LEU A 622 -17.98 -13.99 12.57
C LEU A 622 -19.22 -14.75 13.08
N VAL A 623 -19.08 -15.58 14.11
CA VAL A 623 -20.23 -16.26 14.72
C VAL A 623 -21.17 -15.25 15.38
N HIS A 624 -20.66 -14.25 16.10
CA HIS A 624 -21.51 -13.18 16.64
C HIS A 624 -22.29 -12.45 15.54
N ARG A 625 -21.65 -12.17 14.40
CA ARG A 625 -22.29 -11.56 13.23
C ARG A 625 -23.40 -12.42 12.66
N LEU A 626 -23.15 -13.72 12.51
CA LEU A 626 -24.13 -14.68 11.99
C LEU A 626 -25.33 -14.84 12.91
N LYS A 627 -25.13 -14.82 14.24
CA LYS A 627 -26.21 -14.91 15.23
C LYS A 627 -27.16 -13.71 15.20
N VAL A 628 -26.61 -12.50 15.08
CA VAL A 628 -27.40 -11.25 15.12
C VAL A 628 -27.99 -10.92 13.75
N GLY A 629 -27.36 -11.37 12.66
CA GLY A 629 -27.62 -10.89 11.31
C GLY A 629 -26.63 -9.78 10.94
N LEU A 630 -26.19 -9.74 9.68
CA LEU A 630 -25.07 -8.87 9.26
C LEU A 630 -25.38 -7.38 9.44
N ASP A 631 -26.57 -6.93 9.00
CA ASP A 631 -26.94 -5.52 9.04
C ASP A 631 -27.21 -5.05 10.48
N GLU A 632 -27.90 -5.87 11.27
CA GLU A 632 -28.17 -5.57 12.68
C GLU A 632 -26.89 -5.61 13.53
N HIS A 633 -25.97 -6.53 13.24
CA HIS A 633 -24.64 -6.52 13.86
C HIS A 633 -23.89 -5.25 13.50
N LEU A 634 -23.91 -4.83 12.22
CA LEU A 634 -23.24 -3.60 11.79
C LEU A 634 -23.80 -2.39 12.53
N LYS A 635 -25.12 -2.20 12.60
CA LYS A 635 -25.75 -1.10 13.34
C LYS A 635 -25.28 -1.06 14.80
N LYS A 636 -25.32 -2.20 15.49
CA LYS A 636 -24.81 -2.33 16.88
C LYS A 636 -23.32 -2.01 16.98
N GLU A 637 -22.50 -2.48 16.03
CA GLU A 637 -21.06 -2.20 16.02
C GLU A 637 -20.79 -0.71 15.81
N LEU A 638 -21.53 -0.05 14.93
CA LEU A 638 -21.43 1.39 14.70
C LEU A 638 -21.83 2.19 15.94
N GLU A 639 -22.95 1.84 16.59
CA GLU A 639 -23.38 2.46 17.85
C GLU A 639 -22.34 2.28 18.97
N GLN A 640 -21.84 1.06 19.18
CA GLN A 640 -20.83 0.75 20.20
C GLN A 640 -19.52 1.51 19.96
N ARG A 641 -19.17 1.73 18.69
CA ARG A 641 -17.97 2.49 18.29
C ARG A 641 -18.24 4.00 18.19
N LYS A 642 -19.44 4.46 18.55
CA LYS A 642 -19.89 5.86 18.46
C LYS A 642 -19.83 6.44 17.05
N ILE A 643 -19.91 5.59 16.03
CA ILE A 643 -20.03 5.94 14.62
C ILE A 643 -21.54 6.12 14.35
N ARG A 644 -22.08 7.27 14.74
CA ARG A 644 -23.55 7.46 14.73
C ARG A 644 -24.11 7.46 13.31
N PHE A 645 -25.12 6.63 13.10
CA PHE A 645 -26.20 6.87 12.14
C PHE A 645 -27.14 7.87 12.81
N SER A 646 -27.36 9.04 12.25
CA SER A 646 -28.52 9.85 12.63
C SER A 646 -29.50 9.85 11.48
N GLN A 647 -30.71 9.41 11.77
CA GLN A 647 -31.90 9.68 10.98
C GLN A 647 -32.12 11.19 10.86
#